data_AF-A0A1M6QZK1-F1
#
_entry.id   AF-A0A1M6QZK1-F1
#
_cell.length_a   1.000
_cell.length_b   1.000
_cell.length_c   1.000
_cell.angle_alpha   90.00
_cell.angle_beta   90.00
_cell.angle_gamma   90.00
#
_symmetry.space_group_name_H-M   'P 1'
#
loop_
_entity.id
_entity.type
_entity.pdbx_description
1 polymer ?
#
loop_
_entity_poly.entity_id
_entity_poly.type
_entity_poly.pdbx_seq_one_letter_code
_entity_poly.pdbx_strand_id
1 'polypeptide(L)'
;MKRISMFLVLIMIFSIIPFGIYAQETFDASLTVKTQSQTIINGQKGVDYNTSFIDIVYGTSLTKNPTKDINTLDILVNGEVKSADFNFSVILSERKIRISFKDTNIKKLNEYSLYKIHIPQGFFIDGNKNESNELNFTFATKGNGAYPNDILNTVSYNNGVITFAFIDDIVLKDEPNIKNYITIASTPIDNLSIPNYVSDNISNYNVEVNKNQLILTSSTNSFKELSKYTINLKENALYLKNAQNILNLNETLTFTTDDIVENTYPTNGQENITLKPLISVNFKYPIDSNIDKSQISLISSTNTTHTNVQNYVYATLDGKSLKIDINSMYNDTGFLLSKNEEYTVKIGAGAVALKDYKNLQGALYKYNKDISFKFKTIKGKPEIISTYPGSDSSKLYDENSIYTKTIGDAKVYYITVVFKDVDGSINFYNDNKMPLEFKLFSEGSSENLVDETREMILDKNTSKETKLYIPIKEKLASGTKYTVYVPANIVEVLDENGLKLGNDEKSWSFTTNTDPIVTKVVVGSVPEDYDEDEPIALEGEMFYKDGIEVYFEDGTGDETRAEKVKIKDGKAYVYLPDGSKRLDVGVYTIIVENDSNHETEVTYGTLSVVKEGDYIPSEGLRVKDEVKEGEVVENVDVSEDTLILNSKYKDKSYLELDLDELMGEDTLVRKIKYEGSKSGIYSTLYTKSKYGDINIYNLSPIDYDKDKDIVVNLGRVEPLVLKTIKDKLKGANVVSDFIQVTGENFNFNKITIKMPFKSSGDNINVLRYDEKLRNWYAVPFTLDKVDKNVYIESKSKGIFVVID
;
A
#
# COMPACT_ATOMS: atom_id res chain seq x y z
N MET A 1 -108.92 -34.08 -45.23
CA MET A 1 -109.12 -34.21 -43.76
C MET A 1 -108.72 -35.57 -43.15
N LYS A 2 -107.98 -36.47 -43.83
CA LYS A 2 -107.51 -37.75 -43.25
C LYS A 2 -106.00 -37.83 -42.93
N ARG A 3 -105.20 -36.80 -43.25
CA ARG A 3 -103.75 -36.75 -42.95
C ARG A 3 -103.37 -35.98 -41.68
N ILE A 4 -104.29 -35.19 -41.10
CA ILE A 4 -104.05 -34.46 -39.85
C ILE A 4 -104.32 -35.34 -38.62
N SER A 5 -105.21 -36.33 -38.73
CA SER A 5 -105.57 -37.19 -37.59
C SER A 5 -104.53 -38.26 -37.25
N MET A 6 -103.64 -38.61 -38.18
CA MET A 6 -102.60 -39.64 -37.94
C MET A 6 -101.32 -39.06 -37.32
N PHE A 7 -101.06 -37.76 -37.52
CA PHE A 7 -99.92 -37.07 -36.89
C PHE A 7 -100.17 -36.74 -35.41
N LEU A 8 -101.45 -36.54 -35.03
CA LEU A 8 -101.83 -36.22 -33.65
C LEU A 8 -101.83 -37.45 -32.72
N VAL A 9 -102.06 -38.65 -33.26
CA VAL A 9 -101.96 -39.91 -32.49
C VAL A 9 -100.51 -40.31 -32.24
N LEU A 10 -99.58 -39.97 -33.16
CA LEU A 10 -98.14 -40.22 -32.96
C LEU A 10 -97.52 -39.29 -31.89
N ILE A 11 -98.05 -38.08 -31.72
CA ILE A 11 -97.59 -37.12 -30.68
C ILE A 11 -98.15 -37.46 -29.29
N MET A 12 -99.33 -38.08 -29.20
CA MET A 12 -99.88 -38.54 -27.91
C MET A 12 -99.24 -39.82 -27.36
N ILE A 13 -98.62 -40.66 -28.20
CA ILE A 13 -97.91 -41.87 -27.72
C ILE A 13 -96.51 -41.53 -27.19
N PHE A 14 -95.91 -40.39 -27.57
CA PHE A 14 -94.63 -39.92 -27.04
C PHE A 14 -94.71 -39.08 -25.75
N SER A 15 -95.91 -38.74 -25.27
CA SER A 15 -96.10 -37.88 -24.08
C SER A 15 -96.34 -38.64 -22.77
N ILE A 16 -96.24 -39.98 -22.77
CA ILE A 16 -96.33 -40.82 -21.56
C ILE A 16 -95.07 -41.70 -21.41
N ILE A 17 -93.89 -41.13 -21.66
CA ILE A 17 -92.67 -41.65 -21.03
C ILE A 17 -92.45 -40.75 -19.81
N PRO A 18 -92.63 -41.24 -18.57
CA PRO A 18 -92.15 -40.53 -17.41
C PRO A 18 -90.64 -40.43 -17.56
N PHE A 19 -90.13 -39.26 -17.99
CA PHE A 19 -88.77 -38.88 -17.68
C PHE A 19 -88.75 -38.70 -16.17
N GLY A 20 -88.51 -39.80 -15.45
CA GLY A 20 -88.05 -39.71 -14.08
C GLY A 20 -86.79 -38.86 -14.13
N ILE A 21 -86.90 -37.61 -13.69
CA ILE A 21 -85.75 -36.83 -13.27
C ILE A 21 -85.24 -37.56 -12.03
N TYR A 22 -84.45 -38.62 -12.26
CA TYR A 22 -83.68 -39.23 -11.20
C TYR A 22 -82.65 -38.17 -10.81
N ALA A 23 -82.90 -37.47 -9.70
CA ALA A 23 -81.86 -36.69 -9.06
C ALA A 23 -80.73 -37.67 -8.74
N GLN A 24 -79.61 -37.54 -9.44
CA GLN A 24 -78.44 -38.36 -9.21
C GLN A 24 -77.95 -38.06 -7.79
N GLU A 25 -77.96 -39.06 -6.92
CA GLU A 25 -77.45 -38.90 -5.55
C GLU A 25 -75.98 -38.49 -5.64
N THR A 26 -75.61 -37.43 -4.93
CA THR A 26 -74.22 -36.99 -4.80
C THR A 26 -73.70 -37.27 -3.39
N PHE A 27 -72.38 -37.36 -3.22
CA PHE A 27 -71.76 -37.62 -1.93
C PHE A 27 -70.56 -36.70 -1.66
N ASP A 28 -70.22 -36.49 -0.38
CA ASP A 28 -69.02 -35.75 0.02
C ASP A 28 -67.80 -36.68 0.02
N ALA A 29 -66.85 -36.44 -0.89
CA ALA A 29 -65.63 -37.23 -0.94
C ALA A 29 -64.70 -36.86 0.23
N SER A 30 -64.32 -37.86 1.03
CA SER A 30 -63.30 -37.70 2.06
C SER A 30 -61.90 -37.77 1.44
N LEU A 31 -61.16 -36.66 1.49
CA LEU A 31 -59.83 -36.50 0.93
C LEU A 31 -58.82 -36.17 2.03
N THR A 32 -57.60 -36.69 1.91
CA THR A 32 -56.45 -36.27 2.72
C THR A 32 -55.45 -35.52 1.85
N VAL A 33 -55.19 -34.26 2.16
CA VAL A 33 -54.20 -33.43 1.44
C VAL A 33 -52.89 -33.40 2.21
N LYS A 34 -51.76 -33.63 1.54
CA LYS A 34 -50.43 -33.69 2.16
C LYS A 34 -49.41 -32.96 1.31
N THR A 35 -48.40 -32.41 1.97
CA THR A 35 -47.14 -31.95 1.37
C THR A 35 -46.04 -32.93 1.72
N GLN A 36 -44.79 -32.62 1.36
CA GLN A 36 -43.63 -33.40 1.80
C GLN A 36 -43.47 -33.45 3.32
N SER A 37 -43.80 -32.35 4.01
CA SER A 37 -43.51 -32.19 5.43
C SER A 37 -44.72 -32.37 6.35
N GLN A 38 -45.95 -32.19 5.84
CA GLN A 38 -47.14 -32.17 6.68
C GLN A 38 -48.44 -32.61 5.97
N THR A 39 -49.39 -33.10 6.76
CA THR A 39 -50.79 -33.23 6.33
C THR A 39 -51.49 -31.88 6.51
N ILE A 40 -52.23 -31.44 5.49
CA ILE A 40 -52.95 -30.16 5.49
C ILE A 40 -54.44 -30.42 5.76
N ILE A 41 -55.06 -29.60 6.60
CA ILE A 41 -56.53 -29.53 6.76
C ILE A 41 -57.12 -28.35 5.97
N ASN A 42 -58.37 -28.46 5.52
CA ASN A 42 -59.01 -27.39 4.76
C ASN A 42 -59.14 -26.13 5.64
N GLY A 43 -58.64 -25.00 5.14
CA GLY A 43 -58.57 -23.73 5.85
C GLY A 43 -57.31 -23.54 6.70
N GLN A 44 -56.32 -24.43 6.62
CA GLN A 44 -55.11 -24.31 7.41
C GLN A 44 -54.28 -23.08 7.00
N LYS A 45 -53.74 -22.39 8.01
CA LYS A 45 -52.77 -21.28 7.87
C LYS A 45 -51.36 -21.74 8.19
N GLY A 46 -50.36 -20.99 7.75
CA GLY A 46 -48.96 -21.28 8.05
C GLY A 46 -48.44 -22.58 7.41
N VAL A 47 -49.02 -23.00 6.27
CA VAL A 47 -48.57 -24.20 5.56
C VAL A 47 -47.14 -23.98 5.05
N ASP A 48 -46.26 -24.96 5.25
CA ASP A 48 -44.88 -24.84 4.77
C ASP A 48 -44.85 -24.67 3.25
N TYR A 49 -44.31 -23.54 2.79
CA TYR A 49 -44.19 -23.26 1.37
C TYR A 49 -43.01 -24.01 0.75
N ASN A 50 -42.03 -24.48 1.54
CA ASN A 50 -40.89 -25.22 1.05
C ASN A 50 -41.22 -26.68 0.74
N THR A 51 -42.16 -26.88 -0.20
CA THR A 51 -42.57 -28.20 -0.67
C THR A 51 -42.63 -28.23 -2.19
N SER A 52 -42.16 -29.33 -2.77
CA SER A 52 -42.12 -29.49 -4.23
C SER A 52 -43.37 -30.17 -4.80
N PHE A 53 -44.29 -30.66 -3.96
CA PHE A 53 -45.55 -31.26 -4.40
C PHE A 53 -46.65 -31.21 -3.33
N ILE A 54 -47.89 -31.33 -3.79
CA ILE A 54 -49.10 -31.55 -2.98
C ILE A 54 -49.73 -32.86 -3.43
N ASP A 55 -49.95 -33.78 -2.49
CA ASP A 55 -50.63 -35.05 -2.72
C ASP A 55 -52.06 -34.99 -2.16
N ILE A 56 -53.04 -35.34 -2.98
CA ILE A 56 -54.44 -35.53 -2.60
C ILE A 56 -54.71 -37.04 -2.63
N VAL A 57 -54.92 -37.63 -1.46
CA VAL A 57 -55.15 -39.07 -1.28
C VAL A 57 -56.63 -39.31 -1.02
N TYR A 58 -57.23 -40.24 -1.76
CA TYR A 58 -58.66 -40.58 -1.63
C TYR A 58 -58.91 -42.02 -1.16
N GLY A 59 -60.06 -42.23 -0.50
CA GLY A 59 -60.44 -43.49 0.14
C GLY A 59 -60.55 -44.70 -0.80
N THR A 60 -60.61 -45.92 -0.24
CA THR A 60 -60.78 -47.17 -1.01
C THR A 60 -62.15 -47.26 -1.67
N SER A 61 -63.13 -46.56 -1.12
CA SER A 61 -64.50 -46.49 -1.62
C SER A 61 -64.66 -45.55 -2.82
N LEU A 62 -63.61 -44.82 -3.21
CA LEU A 62 -63.66 -43.79 -4.24
C LEU A 62 -62.82 -44.17 -5.46
N THR A 63 -63.37 -43.98 -6.65
CA THR A 63 -62.65 -44.12 -7.91
C THR A 63 -62.76 -42.85 -8.74
N LYS A 64 -61.74 -42.55 -9.56
CA LYS A 64 -61.79 -41.42 -10.49
C LYS A 64 -62.80 -41.72 -11.59
N ASN A 65 -63.70 -40.79 -11.88
CA ASN A 65 -64.69 -40.94 -12.93
C ASN A 65 -63.99 -41.01 -14.30
N PRO A 66 -64.12 -42.10 -15.07
CA PRO A 66 -63.41 -42.25 -16.34
C PRO A 66 -63.80 -41.16 -17.36
N THR A 67 -64.99 -40.57 -17.24
CA THR A 67 -65.51 -39.54 -18.16
C THR A 67 -64.95 -38.13 -17.89
N LYS A 68 -64.33 -37.88 -16.74
CA LYS A 68 -63.78 -36.56 -16.37
C LYS A 68 -62.29 -36.49 -16.67
N ASP A 69 -61.81 -35.41 -17.27
CA ASP A 69 -60.37 -35.23 -17.51
C ASP A 69 -59.66 -34.76 -16.22
N ILE A 70 -58.44 -35.23 -15.95
CA ILE A 70 -57.59 -34.74 -14.86
C ILE A 70 -57.26 -33.25 -15.03
N ASN A 71 -57.27 -32.76 -16.27
CA ASN A 71 -57.07 -31.34 -16.59
C ASN A 71 -58.25 -30.45 -16.16
N THR A 72 -59.34 -31.02 -15.62
CA THR A 72 -60.47 -30.25 -15.06
C THR A 72 -60.24 -29.80 -13.61
N LEU A 73 -59.08 -30.12 -13.03
CA LEU A 73 -58.69 -29.63 -11.70
C LEU A 73 -58.05 -28.24 -11.83
N ASP A 74 -58.58 -27.29 -11.09
CA ASP A 74 -58.06 -25.92 -11.06
C ASP A 74 -57.32 -25.64 -9.76
N ILE A 75 -56.15 -25.00 -9.88
CA ILE A 75 -55.37 -24.52 -8.74
C ILE A 75 -55.28 -23.00 -8.86
N LEU A 76 -55.97 -22.31 -7.95
CA LEU A 76 -55.94 -20.87 -7.88
C LEU A 76 -54.94 -20.43 -6.81
N VAL A 77 -54.19 -19.37 -7.11
CA VAL A 77 -53.26 -18.73 -6.16
C VAL A 77 -53.69 -17.27 -6.02
N ASN A 78 -54.08 -16.85 -4.82
CA ASN A 78 -54.62 -15.52 -4.53
C ASN A 78 -55.77 -15.11 -5.46
N GLY A 79 -56.71 -16.04 -5.70
CA GLY A 79 -57.89 -15.81 -6.55
C GLY A 79 -57.63 -15.81 -8.05
N GLU A 80 -56.38 -15.87 -8.51
CA GLU A 80 -56.04 -15.91 -9.93
C GLU A 80 -55.76 -17.36 -10.39
N VAL A 81 -56.28 -17.70 -11.58
CA VAL A 81 -55.87 -18.90 -12.31
C VAL A 81 -54.48 -18.64 -12.89
N LYS A 82 -53.44 -18.93 -12.12
CA LYS A 82 -52.03 -18.75 -12.51
C LYS A 82 -51.53 -19.87 -13.44
N SER A 83 -52.30 -20.21 -14.48
CA SER A 83 -51.97 -21.31 -15.39
C SER A 83 -50.68 -21.08 -16.19
N ALA A 84 -50.26 -19.81 -16.39
CA ALA A 84 -49.02 -19.46 -17.10
C ALA A 84 -47.77 -19.39 -16.20
N ASP A 85 -47.89 -18.89 -14.96
CA ASP A 85 -46.72 -18.59 -14.11
C ASP A 85 -46.21 -19.78 -13.28
N PHE A 86 -47.09 -20.69 -12.83
CA PHE A 86 -46.69 -21.82 -11.96
C PHE A 86 -46.74 -23.18 -12.63
N ASN A 87 -47.36 -23.24 -13.82
CA ASN A 87 -47.46 -24.39 -14.71
C ASN A 87 -47.46 -25.71 -13.90
N PHE A 88 -48.50 -25.95 -13.10
CA PHE A 88 -48.58 -27.18 -12.30
C PHE A 88 -48.74 -28.41 -13.20
N SER A 89 -48.05 -29.49 -12.86
CA SER A 89 -48.24 -30.83 -13.42
C SER A 89 -49.11 -31.63 -12.47
N VAL A 90 -50.21 -32.19 -12.99
CA VAL A 90 -51.12 -33.03 -12.22
C VAL A 90 -50.97 -34.47 -12.71
N ILE A 91 -50.52 -35.35 -11.81
CA ILE A 91 -50.31 -36.77 -12.10
C ILE A 91 -51.32 -37.58 -11.29
N LEU A 92 -52.18 -38.30 -11.99
CA LEU A 92 -53.07 -39.29 -11.37
C LEU A 92 -52.34 -40.63 -11.25
N SER A 93 -52.36 -41.18 -10.05
CA SER A 93 -51.88 -42.53 -9.73
C SER A 93 -52.97 -43.28 -8.97
N GLU A 94 -52.81 -44.58 -8.76
CA GLU A 94 -53.78 -45.38 -8.01
C GLU A 94 -54.02 -44.77 -6.62
N ARG A 95 -55.20 -44.18 -6.44
CA ARG A 95 -55.68 -43.56 -5.19
C ARG A 95 -55.00 -42.26 -4.75
N LYS A 96 -54.28 -41.60 -5.65
CA LYS A 96 -53.58 -40.36 -5.36
C LYS A 96 -53.47 -39.44 -6.57
N ILE A 97 -53.77 -38.17 -6.35
CA ILE A 97 -53.48 -37.07 -7.30
C ILE A 97 -52.27 -36.32 -6.75
N ARG A 98 -51.19 -36.23 -7.54
CA ARG A 98 -50.02 -35.43 -7.21
C ARG A 98 -49.99 -34.18 -8.06
N ILE A 99 -49.90 -33.03 -7.39
CA ILE A 99 -49.70 -31.72 -7.98
C ILE A 99 -48.24 -31.34 -7.74
N SER A 100 -47.45 -31.17 -8.80
CA SER A 100 -46.05 -30.74 -8.76
C SER A 100 -45.83 -29.54 -9.68
N PHE A 101 -44.70 -28.84 -9.59
CA PHE A 101 -44.33 -27.81 -10.56
C PHE A 101 -43.83 -28.46 -11.88
N LYS A 102 -44.20 -27.91 -13.06
CA LYS A 102 -43.63 -28.37 -14.35
C LYS A 102 -42.20 -27.88 -14.57
N ASP A 103 -41.86 -26.70 -14.06
CA ASP A 103 -40.48 -26.19 -14.07
C ASP A 103 -39.69 -26.83 -12.93
N THR A 104 -38.60 -27.54 -13.27
CA THR A 104 -37.73 -28.20 -12.30
C THR A 104 -36.89 -27.24 -11.46
N ASN A 105 -36.80 -25.96 -11.86
CA ASN A 105 -36.11 -24.90 -11.13
C ASN A 105 -36.96 -24.33 -9.98
N ILE A 106 -38.29 -24.39 -10.09
CA ILE A 106 -39.21 -23.96 -9.03
C ILE A 106 -39.55 -25.17 -8.16
N LYS A 107 -39.04 -25.19 -6.93
CA LYS A 107 -39.20 -26.33 -6.00
C LYS A 107 -40.06 -26.03 -4.78
N LYS A 108 -40.69 -24.85 -4.73
CA LYS A 108 -41.44 -24.38 -3.57
C LYS A 108 -42.68 -23.60 -3.97
N LEU A 109 -43.71 -23.63 -3.12
CA LEU A 109 -44.88 -22.75 -3.18
C LEU A 109 -44.46 -21.30 -2.88
N ASN A 110 -45.34 -20.35 -3.22
CA ASN A 110 -45.13 -18.95 -2.87
C ASN A 110 -45.31 -18.75 -1.36
N GLU A 111 -44.48 -17.86 -0.82
CA GLU A 111 -44.63 -17.34 0.52
C GLU A 111 -45.87 -16.43 0.57
N TYR A 112 -46.54 -16.34 1.73
CA TYR A 112 -47.68 -15.44 1.93
C TYR A 112 -48.74 -15.52 0.81
N SER A 113 -49.21 -16.74 0.49
CA SER A 113 -50.15 -16.96 -0.60
C SER A 113 -51.28 -17.91 -0.21
N LEU A 114 -52.50 -17.60 -0.67
CA LEU A 114 -53.67 -18.46 -0.59
C LEU A 114 -53.68 -19.42 -1.78
N TYR A 115 -53.79 -20.71 -1.50
CA TYR A 115 -54.01 -21.75 -2.49
C TYR A 115 -55.43 -22.28 -2.38
N LYS A 116 -56.10 -22.44 -3.52
CA LYS A 116 -57.40 -23.11 -3.64
C LYS A 116 -57.31 -24.20 -4.70
N ILE A 117 -57.47 -25.45 -4.27
CA ILE A 117 -57.59 -26.62 -5.13
C ILE A 117 -59.07 -26.87 -5.35
N HIS A 118 -59.51 -26.71 -6.59
CA HIS A 118 -60.87 -26.94 -7.04
C HIS A 118 -60.94 -28.29 -7.77
N ILE A 119 -61.80 -29.17 -7.25
CA ILE A 119 -62.12 -30.45 -7.87
C ILE A 119 -63.60 -30.38 -8.28
N PRO A 120 -63.92 -30.48 -9.57
CA PRO A 120 -65.27 -30.29 -10.06
C PRO A 120 -66.19 -31.43 -9.62
N GLN A 121 -67.49 -31.14 -9.58
CA GLN A 121 -68.51 -32.15 -9.32
C GLN A 121 -68.40 -33.34 -10.29
N GLY A 122 -68.57 -34.54 -9.72
CA GLY A 122 -68.52 -35.81 -10.43
C GLY A 122 -67.12 -36.27 -10.81
N PHE A 123 -66.05 -35.61 -10.31
CA PHE A 123 -64.68 -36.05 -10.52
C PHE A 123 -64.41 -37.43 -9.91
N PHE A 124 -64.97 -37.70 -8.73
CA PHE A 124 -64.96 -39.02 -8.11
C PHE A 124 -66.34 -39.68 -8.21
N ILE A 125 -66.35 -41.01 -8.25
CA ILE A 125 -67.54 -41.84 -8.08
C ILE A 125 -67.33 -42.87 -6.97
N ASP A 126 -68.42 -43.19 -6.26
CA ASP A 126 -68.42 -44.24 -5.24
C ASP A 126 -68.69 -45.64 -5.83
N GLY A 127 -68.79 -46.67 -4.98
CA GLY A 127 -69.12 -48.04 -5.39
C GLY A 127 -70.50 -48.20 -6.04
N ASN A 128 -71.42 -47.24 -5.84
CA ASN A 128 -72.75 -47.20 -6.43
C ASN A 128 -72.81 -46.35 -7.71
N LYS A 129 -71.68 -45.77 -8.15
CA LYS A 129 -71.57 -44.82 -9.27
C LYS A 129 -72.26 -43.47 -9.02
N ASN A 130 -72.52 -43.13 -7.77
CA ASN A 130 -72.94 -41.79 -7.39
C ASN A 130 -71.77 -40.82 -7.60
N GLU A 131 -72.06 -39.56 -7.93
CA GLU A 131 -71.04 -38.56 -8.25
C GLU A 131 -70.63 -37.76 -7.00
N SER A 132 -69.34 -37.42 -6.88
CA SER A 132 -68.90 -36.55 -5.78
C SER A 132 -69.43 -35.14 -5.93
N ASN A 133 -69.73 -34.47 -4.82
CA ASN A 133 -69.94 -33.02 -4.81
C ASN A 133 -68.68 -32.27 -5.28
N GLU A 134 -68.86 -31.01 -5.67
CA GLU A 134 -67.74 -30.10 -5.90
C GLU A 134 -66.93 -29.92 -4.61
N LEU A 135 -65.60 -29.94 -4.71
CA LEU A 135 -64.71 -29.80 -3.57
C LEU A 135 -63.78 -28.62 -3.76
N ASN A 136 -63.77 -27.74 -2.77
CA ASN A 136 -62.91 -26.58 -2.69
C ASN A 136 -62.01 -26.72 -1.46
N PHE A 137 -60.75 -27.09 -1.68
CA PHE A 137 -59.76 -27.23 -0.62
C PHE A 137 -58.84 -26.01 -0.60
N THR A 138 -58.83 -25.28 0.49
CA THR A 138 -58.10 -24.02 0.64
C THR A 138 -57.06 -24.12 1.74
N PHE A 139 -55.93 -23.44 1.57
CA PHE A 139 -54.93 -23.27 2.62
C PHE A 139 -54.04 -22.06 2.33
N ALA A 140 -53.46 -21.46 3.37
CA ALA A 140 -52.54 -20.34 3.26
C ALA A 140 -51.12 -20.77 3.64
N THR A 141 -50.14 -20.43 2.80
CA THR A 141 -48.74 -20.69 3.09
C THR A 141 -48.18 -19.73 4.14
N LYS A 142 -47.21 -20.21 4.93
CA LYS A 142 -46.44 -19.36 5.83
C LYS A 142 -45.61 -18.36 5.03
N GLY A 143 -45.23 -17.26 5.68
CA GLY A 143 -44.27 -16.31 5.13
C GLY A 143 -43.06 -16.09 6.05
N ASN A 144 -42.08 -15.35 5.56
CA ASN A 144 -40.84 -15.03 6.29
C ASN A 144 -40.92 -13.71 7.09
N GLY A 145 -42.11 -13.13 7.23
CA GLY A 145 -42.34 -11.85 7.90
C GLY A 145 -42.71 -11.98 9.38
N ALA A 146 -43.17 -10.87 9.97
CA ALA A 146 -43.57 -10.78 11.37
C ALA A 146 -44.79 -11.65 11.73
N TYR A 147 -45.56 -12.07 10.72
CA TYR A 147 -46.82 -12.80 10.88
C TYR A 147 -46.75 -14.13 10.12
N PRO A 148 -45.83 -15.05 10.43
CA PRO A 148 -45.56 -16.21 9.59
C PRO A 148 -46.72 -17.21 9.54
N ASN A 149 -47.61 -17.20 10.53
CA ASN A 149 -48.70 -18.18 10.68
C ASN A 149 -50.10 -17.57 10.51
N ASP A 150 -50.21 -16.31 10.08
CA ASP A 150 -51.50 -15.66 9.83
C ASP A 150 -51.66 -15.22 8.37
N ILE A 151 -52.86 -14.78 8.01
CA ILE A 151 -53.16 -14.18 6.71
C ILE A 151 -52.72 -12.72 6.60
N LEU A 152 -52.33 -12.10 7.72
CA LEU A 152 -51.70 -10.79 7.72
C LEU A 152 -50.27 -10.93 7.16
N ASN A 153 -49.95 -10.10 6.17
CA ASN A 153 -48.63 -10.08 5.56
C ASN A 153 -47.78 -8.96 6.17
N THR A 154 -48.28 -7.72 6.09
CA THR A 154 -47.56 -6.54 6.59
C THR A 154 -48.51 -5.53 7.22
N VAL A 155 -47.97 -4.72 8.12
CA VAL A 155 -48.66 -3.56 8.68
C VAL A 155 -47.76 -2.35 8.50
N SER A 156 -48.32 -1.26 7.99
CA SER A 156 -47.62 0.01 7.84
C SER A 156 -48.42 1.15 8.44
N TYR A 157 -47.73 2.23 8.81
CA TYR A 157 -48.36 3.43 9.31
C TYR A 157 -47.59 4.66 8.81
N ASN A 158 -48.30 5.66 8.32
CA ASN A 158 -47.72 6.92 7.87
C ASN A 158 -48.79 8.02 7.84
N ASN A 159 -48.45 9.24 8.25
CA ASN A 159 -49.32 10.41 8.10
C ASN A 159 -50.79 10.19 8.53
N GLY A 160 -51.02 9.56 9.68
CA GLY A 160 -52.37 9.30 10.18
C GLY A 160 -53.09 8.11 9.54
N VAL A 161 -52.45 7.37 8.63
CA VAL A 161 -53.00 6.18 7.98
C VAL A 161 -52.32 4.93 8.52
N ILE A 162 -53.10 3.91 8.87
CA ILE A 162 -52.63 2.58 9.27
C ILE A 162 -53.18 1.58 8.27
N THR A 163 -52.32 0.78 7.65
CA THR A 163 -52.70 -0.20 6.64
C THR A 163 -52.29 -1.60 7.08
N PHE A 164 -53.28 -2.49 7.22
CA PHE A 164 -53.07 -3.92 7.36
C PHE A 164 -53.20 -4.55 5.97
N ALA A 165 -52.13 -5.13 5.45
CA ALA A 165 -52.12 -5.81 4.15
C ALA A 165 -52.11 -7.33 4.35
N PHE A 166 -53.06 -8.00 3.71
CA PHE A 166 -53.29 -9.44 3.79
C PHE A 166 -52.81 -10.16 2.53
N ILE A 167 -52.70 -11.48 2.59
CA ILE A 167 -52.16 -12.32 1.51
C ILE A 167 -53.07 -12.42 0.27
N ASP A 168 -54.36 -12.14 0.41
CA ASP A 168 -55.36 -12.14 -0.65
C ASP A 168 -56.44 -11.09 -0.34
N ASP A 169 -57.34 -10.82 -1.30
CA ASP A 169 -58.52 -9.97 -1.11
C ASP A 169 -59.26 -10.37 0.18
N ILE A 170 -59.69 -9.38 0.96
CA ILE A 170 -60.38 -9.60 2.24
C ILE A 170 -61.86 -9.22 2.16
N VAL A 171 -62.65 -9.85 3.02
CA VAL A 171 -64.05 -9.48 3.28
C VAL A 171 -64.27 -9.37 4.78
N LEU A 172 -64.96 -8.31 5.19
CA LEU A 172 -65.30 -8.08 6.59
C LEU A 172 -66.41 -9.04 7.01
N LYS A 173 -66.27 -9.68 8.17
CA LYS A 173 -67.27 -10.61 8.70
C LYS A 173 -68.57 -9.90 9.09
N ASP A 174 -68.45 -8.67 9.57
CA ASP A 174 -69.56 -7.83 10.04
C ASP A 174 -69.29 -6.39 9.59
N GLU A 175 -69.45 -6.14 8.28
CA GLU A 175 -69.12 -4.87 7.63
C GLU A 175 -69.71 -3.63 8.34
N PRO A 176 -70.99 -3.61 8.79
CA PRO A 176 -71.53 -2.47 9.52
C PRO A 176 -70.88 -2.23 10.88
N ASN A 177 -70.30 -3.26 11.49
CA ASN A 177 -69.78 -3.24 12.85
C ASN A 177 -68.28 -3.56 12.96
N ILE A 178 -67.52 -3.42 11.87
CA ILE A 178 -66.09 -3.75 11.86
C ILE A 178 -65.30 -2.98 12.94
N LYS A 179 -65.76 -1.78 13.31
CA LYS A 179 -65.18 -1.00 14.42
C LYS A 179 -65.22 -1.74 15.76
N ASN A 180 -66.13 -2.68 15.98
CA ASN A 180 -66.18 -3.50 17.20
C ASN A 180 -65.02 -4.51 17.28
N TYR A 181 -64.38 -4.80 16.16
CA TYR A 181 -63.23 -5.68 16.04
C TYR A 181 -61.88 -4.94 16.08
N ILE A 182 -61.90 -3.61 16.13
CA ILE A 182 -60.68 -2.80 16.13
C ILE A 182 -60.67 -1.91 17.36
N THR A 183 -59.64 -2.04 18.20
CA THR A 183 -59.37 -1.06 19.25
C THR A 183 -58.16 -0.24 18.86
N ILE A 184 -58.25 1.07 19.09
CA ILE A 184 -57.14 2.00 18.98
C ILE A 184 -57.05 2.68 20.33
N ALA A 185 -55.85 2.80 20.85
CA ALA A 185 -55.55 3.61 22.01
C ALA A 185 -54.27 4.38 21.74
N SER A 186 -54.27 5.66 22.09
CA SER A 186 -53.06 6.46 22.13
C SER A 186 -52.80 6.93 23.56
N THR A 187 -51.55 6.84 24.00
CA THR A 187 -51.11 7.43 25.27
C THR A 187 -49.91 8.31 25.01
N PRO A 188 -49.71 9.41 25.77
CA PRO A 188 -48.45 10.13 25.72
C PRO A 188 -47.28 9.18 26.00
N ILE A 189 -46.18 9.33 25.27
CA ILE A 189 -45.01 8.48 25.46
C ILE A 189 -44.43 8.72 26.85
N ASP A 190 -44.04 7.64 27.55
CA ASP A 190 -43.39 7.65 28.86
C ASP A 190 -44.10 8.53 29.92
N ASN A 191 -45.42 8.64 29.81
CA ASN A 191 -46.28 9.45 30.68
C ASN A 191 -45.98 10.96 30.60
N LEU A 192 -45.62 11.46 29.43
CA LEU A 192 -45.55 12.89 29.14
C LEU A 192 -46.84 13.62 29.52
N SER A 193 -46.70 14.76 30.22
CA SER A 193 -47.82 15.65 30.50
C SER A 193 -48.07 16.54 29.28
N ILE A 194 -48.99 16.13 28.41
CA ILE A 194 -49.43 16.90 27.26
C ILE A 194 -50.75 17.60 27.63
N PRO A 195 -50.81 18.95 27.65
CA PRO A 195 -52.04 19.68 27.98
C PRO A 195 -53.21 19.27 27.09
N ASN A 196 -54.38 19.03 27.69
CA ASN A 196 -55.62 18.62 27.00
C ASN A 196 -55.49 17.33 26.17
N TYR A 197 -54.59 16.43 26.53
CA TYR A 197 -54.49 15.14 25.85
C TYR A 197 -55.76 14.30 26.02
N VAL A 198 -56.37 13.95 24.90
CA VAL A 198 -57.45 12.96 24.83
C VAL A 198 -56.89 11.75 24.10
N SER A 199 -57.16 10.53 24.56
CA SER A 199 -56.71 9.31 23.86
C SER A 199 -57.48 9.14 22.54
N ASP A 200 -56.78 8.76 21.45
CA ASP A 200 -57.44 8.29 20.23
C ASP A 200 -58.13 6.96 20.46
N ASN A 201 -59.26 6.79 19.79
CA ASN A 201 -59.99 5.53 19.71
C ASN A 201 -60.53 5.31 18.30
N ILE A 202 -61.15 4.15 18.04
CA ILE A 202 -61.63 3.78 16.70
C ILE A 202 -62.70 4.75 16.13
N SER A 203 -63.37 5.55 16.97
CA SER A 203 -64.28 6.60 16.49
C SER A 203 -63.54 7.74 15.79
N ASN A 204 -62.24 7.92 16.07
CA ASN A 204 -61.41 8.93 15.41
C ASN A 204 -60.91 8.50 14.03
N TYR A 205 -61.21 7.29 13.59
CA TYR A 205 -60.71 6.72 12.33
C TYR A 205 -61.86 6.29 11.42
N ASN A 206 -61.64 6.50 10.13
CA ASN A 206 -62.43 5.90 9.06
C ASN A 206 -61.81 4.54 8.72
N VAL A 207 -62.66 3.53 8.51
CA VAL A 207 -62.25 2.16 8.21
C VAL A 207 -62.70 1.85 6.79
N GLU A 208 -61.77 1.47 5.94
CA GLU A 208 -62.02 1.12 4.54
C GLU A 208 -61.34 -0.20 4.21
N VAL A 209 -61.98 -0.99 3.34
CA VAL A 209 -61.35 -2.16 2.71
C VAL A 209 -61.09 -1.85 1.25
N ASN A 210 -59.83 -2.00 0.84
CA ASN A 210 -59.43 -1.94 -0.55
C ASN A 210 -58.69 -3.22 -0.92
N LYS A 211 -59.37 -4.12 -1.64
CA LYS A 211 -58.82 -5.43 -2.05
C LYS A 211 -58.31 -6.24 -0.84
N ASN A 212 -57.00 -6.41 -0.73
CA ASN A 212 -56.33 -7.14 0.34
C ASN A 212 -55.88 -6.22 1.50
N GLN A 213 -56.37 -4.98 1.58
CA GLN A 213 -55.96 -4.01 2.59
C GLN A 213 -57.13 -3.56 3.45
N LEU A 214 -56.92 -3.54 4.76
CA LEU A 214 -57.76 -2.83 5.73
C LEU A 214 -57.04 -1.54 6.10
N ILE A 215 -57.65 -0.41 5.76
CA ILE A 215 -57.07 0.92 5.88
C ILE A 215 -57.82 1.69 6.98
N LEU A 216 -57.08 2.20 7.96
CA LEU A 216 -57.58 3.06 9.03
C LEU A 216 -57.02 4.46 8.82
N THR A 217 -57.87 5.41 8.44
CA THR A 217 -57.47 6.80 8.18
C THR A 217 -57.94 7.69 9.31
N SER A 218 -57.00 8.36 9.98
CA SER A 218 -57.29 9.34 11.03
C SER A 218 -58.16 10.47 10.47
N SER A 219 -59.19 10.85 11.22
CA SER A 219 -60.09 11.95 10.85
C SER A 219 -59.38 13.31 10.79
N THR A 220 -58.18 13.43 11.39
CA THR A 220 -57.34 14.64 11.35
C THR A 220 -56.24 14.56 10.28
N ASN A 221 -56.15 13.46 9.51
CA ASN A 221 -55.05 13.18 8.58
C ASN A 221 -53.65 13.22 9.22
N SER A 222 -53.56 12.97 10.52
CA SER A 222 -52.31 12.94 11.27
C SER A 222 -52.46 12.04 12.49
N PHE A 223 -51.33 11.51 12.96
CA PHE A 223 -51.26 10.93 14.30
C PHE A 223 -50.97 12.05 15.31
N LYS A 224 -51.44 11.89 16.54
CA LYS A 224 -50.98 12.68 17.67
C LYS A 224 -49.48 12.49 17.82
N GLU A 225 -48.74 13.58 17.83
CA GLU A 225 -47.31 13.53 18.08
C GLU A 225 -47.01 13.15 19.54
N LEU A 226 -45.78 12.69 19.79
CA LEU A 226 -45.28 12.29 21.11
C LEU A 226 -46.19 11.25 21.81
N SER A 227 -46.81 10.37 21.02
CA SER A 227 -47.79 9.39 21.47
C SER A 227 -47.39 7.97 21.08
N LYS A 228 -47.63 7.04 22.01
CA LYS A 228 -47.59 5.61 21.76
C LYS A 228 -48.98 5.18 21.33
N TYR A 229 -49.06 4.58 20.15
CA TYR A 229 -50.27 3.97 19.63
C TYR A 229 -50.24 2.47 19.87
N THR A 230 -51.38 1.93 20.29
CA THR A 230 -51.64 0.50 20.37
C THR A 230 -52.94 0.21 19.63
N ILE A 231 -52.85 -0.59 18.58
CA ILE A 231 -53.98 -0.98 17.75
C ILE A 231 -54.12 -2.48 17.84
N ASN A 232 -55.32 -2.95 18.16
CA ASN A 232 -55.64 -4.37 18.17
C ASN A 232 -56.73 -4.64 17.12
N LEU A 233 -56.43 -5.53 16.18
CA LEU A 233 -57.39 -6.17 15.29
C LEU A 233 -57.73 -7.53 15.88
N LYS A 234 -58.96 -7.68 16.39
CA LYS A 234 -59.42 -8.92 17.01
C LYS A 234 -59.44 -10.06 16.00
N GLU A 235 -59.24 -11.28 16.50
CA GLU A 235 -59.42 -12.49 15.68
C GLU A 235 -60.82 -12.54 15.05
N ASN A 236 -60.92 -13.20 13.90
CA ASN A 236 -62.19 -13.41 13.19
C ASN A 236 -62.91 -12.13 12.74
N ALA A 237 -62.20 -11.02 12.60
CA ALA A 237 -62.73 -9.76 12.09
C ALA A 237 -63.02 -9.82 10.58
N LEU A 238 -62.18 -10.55 9.85
CA LEU A 238 -62.21 -10.67 8.39
C LEU A 238 -61.75 -12.06 7.95
N TYR A 239 -62.04 -12.37 6.70
CA TYR A 239 -61.63 -13.60 6.04
C TYR A 239 -61.17 -13.31 4.61
N LEU A 240 -60.44 -14.27 4.01
CA LEU A 240 -60.02 -14.15 2.62
C LEU A 240 -61.20 -14.38 1.67
N LYS A 241 -61.44 -13.48 0.73
CA LYS A 241 -62.55 -13.52 -0.24
C LYS A 241 -62.68 -14.86 -0.95
N ASN A 242 -61.55 -15.48 -1.28
CA ASN A 242 -61.49 -16.76 -1.97
C ASN A 242 -61.42 -17.99 -1.04
N ALA A 243 -61.45 -17.79 0.30
CA ALA A 243 -61.45 -18.83 1.32
C ALA A 243 -62.12 -18.36 2.63
N GLN A 244 -63.46 -18.47 2.70
CA GLN A 244 -64.27 -17.97 3.82
C GLN A 244 -63.94 -18.60 5.19
N ASN A 245 -63.35 -19.80 5.18
CA ASN A 245 -62.93 -20.54 6.36
C ASN A 245 -61.53 -20.11 6.88
N ILE A 246 -60.82 -19.22 6.18
CA ILE A 246 -59.51 -18.70 6.61
C ILE A 246 -59.69 -17.27 7.13
N LEU A 247 -59.71 -17.13 8.45
CA LEU A 247 -59.89 -15.86 9.16
C LEU A 247 -58.57 -15.35 9.76
N ASN A 248 -58.50 -14.04 10.03
CA ASN A 248 -57.35 -13.43 10.71
C ASN A 248 -57.22 -13.89 12.17
N LEU A 249 -55.99 -13.93 12.68
CA LEU A 249 -55.72 -14.03 14.12
C LEU A 249 -55.85 -12.65 14.79
N ASN A 250 -55.75 -12.64 16.11
CA ASN A 250 -55.67 -11.40 16.88
C ASN A 250 -54.31 -10.74 16.67
N GLU A 251 -54.30 -9.52 16.15
CA GLU A 251 -53.09 -8.81 15.77
C GLU A 251 -52.95 -7.51 16.56
N THR A 252 -51.77 -7.26 17.11
CA THR A 252 -51.47 -6.05 17.87
C THR A 252 -50.32 -5.29 17.25
N LEU A 253 -50.60 -4.07 16.78
CA LEU A 253 -49.59 -3.11 16.32
C LEU A 253 -49.31 -2.11 17.43
N THR A 254 -48.02 -1.85 17.68
CA THR A 254 -47.59 -0.76 18.56
C THR A 254 -46.55 0.09 17.85
N PHE A 255 -46.73 1.40 17.84
CA PHE A 255 -45.74 2.35 17.30
C PHE A 255 -45.74 3.66 18.10
N THR A 256 -44.70 4.47 17.90
CA THR A 256 -44.52 5.78 18.54
C THR A 256 -44.41 6.88 17.50
N THR A 257 -44.90 8.08 17.82
CA THR A 257 -44.80 9.28 16.97
C THR A 257 -43.79 10.26 17.55
N ASP A 258 -42.56 9.80 17.71
CA ASP A 258 -41.54 10.45 18.52
C ASP A 258 -40.37 11.08 17.77
N ASP A 259 -40.53 11.22 16.46
CA ASP A 259 -39.59 12.00 15.69
C ASP A 259 -39.80 13.49 15.95
N ILE A 260 -38.92 14.03 16.78
CA ILE A 260 -38.88 15.44 17.15
C ILE A 260 -37.99 16.28 16.25
N VAL A 261 -37.20 15.65 15.36
CA VAL A 261 -36.32 16.35 14.42
C VAL A 261 -37.15 16.76 13.21
N GLU A 262 -37.04 18.03 12.84
CA GLU A 262 -37.69 18.56 11.64
C GLU A 262 -36.77 18.46 10.43
N ASN A 263 -35.50 18.86 10.59
CA ASN A 263 -34.45 18.72 9.57
C ASN A 263 -33.06 18.99 10.17
N THR A 264 -32.02 18.67 9.41
CA THR A 264 -30.62 18.92 9.80
C THR A 264 -29.89 19.69 8.70
N TYR A 265 -28.88 20.46 9.10
CA TYR A 265 -27.85 20.97 8.20
C TYR A 265 -26.48 20.61 8.80
N PRO A 266 -25.58 19.95 8.07
CA PRO A 266 -25.83 19.30 6.78
C PRO A 266 -26.97 18.26 6.82
N THR A 267 -27.63 18.02 5.68
CA THR A 267 -28.59 16.90 5.57
C THR A 267 -27.84 15.57 5.58
N ASN A 268 -28.47 14.48 6.01
CA ASN A 268 -27.82 13.17 6.02
C ASN A 268 -27.34 12.76 4.61
N GLY A 269 -26.05 12.45 4.48
CA GLY A 269 -25.38 12.13 3.21
C GLY A 269 -24.98 13.36 2.38
N GLN A 270 -25.12 14.59 2.90
CA GLN A 270 -24.71 15.78 2.16
C GLN A 270 -23.19 15.84 2.00
N GLU A 271 -22.72 16.13 0.78
CA GLU A 271 -21.31 16.28 0.47
C GLU A 271 -20.90 17.76 0.35
N ASN A 272 -19.60 18.00 0.19
CA ASN A 272 -18.99 19.30 -0.05
C ASN A 272 -19.23 20.34 1.04
N ILE A 273 -19.31 19.90 2.28
CA ILE A 273 -19.45 20.78 3.44
C ILE A 273 -18.13 21.52 3.70
N THR A 274 -18.20 22.82 3.95
CA THR A 274 -17.00 23.63 4.26
C THR A 274 -16.22 23.03 5.45
N LEU A 275 -14.95 23.39 5.63
CA LEU A 275 -14.15 22.90 6.76
C LEU A 275 -14.54 23.54 8.11
N LYS A 276 -15.43 24.54 8.07
CA LYS A 276 -15.92 25.30 9.23
C LYS A 276 -17.46 25.38 9.24
N PRO A 277 -18.17 24.24 9.22
CA PRO A 277 -19.62 24.27 9.10
C PRO A 277 -20.27 24.69 10.42
N LEU A 278 -21.35 25.46 10.32
CA LEU A 278 -22.30 25.61 11.42
C LEU A 278 -23.34 24.49 11.32
N ILE A 279 -23.12 23.41 12.06
CA ILE A 279 -24.05 22.27 12.06
C ILE A 279 -25.32 22.67 12.83
N SER A 280 -26.48 22.26 12.33
CA SER A 280 -27.80 22.59 12.86
C SER A 280 -28.69 21.37 12.90
N VAL A 281 -29.39 21.18 14.01
CA VAL A 281 -30.52 20.25 14.13
C VAL A 281 -31.73 21.06 14.52
N ASN A 282 -32.72 21.12 13.63
CA ASN A 282 -33.96 21.83 13.84
C ASN A 282 -35.01 20.85 14.39
N PHE A 283 -35.75 21.28 15.41
CA PHE A 283 -36.74 20.48 16.12
C PHE A 283 -38.13 21.03 15.87
N LYS A 284 -39.12 20.14 15.78
CA LYS A 284 -40.54 20.50 15.64
C LYS A 284 -41.05 21.31 16.84
N TYR A 285 -40.45 21.09 18.01
CA TYR A 285 -40.83 21.68 19.29
C TYR A 285 -39.70 22.51 19.90
N PRO A 286 -40.01 23.53 20.72
CA PRO A 286 -39.01 24.23 21.51
C PRO A 286 -38.25 23.27 22.45
N ILE A 287 -36.92 23.34 22.41
CA ILE A 287 -35.98 22.61 23.24
C ILE A 287 -35.51 23.47 24.43
N ASP A 288 -35.15 22.79 25.52
CA ASP A 288 -34.57 23.41 26.70
C ASP A 288 -33.11 23.84 26.44
N SER A 289 -32.67 24.93 27.08
CA SER A 289 -31.30 25.41 26.95
C SER A 289 -30.26 24.54 27.67
N ASN A 290 -30.67 23.71 28.63
CA ASN A 290 -29.78 22.81 29.37
C ASN A 290 -29.55 21.50 28.62
N ILE A 291 -28.92 21.61 27.45
CA ILE A 291 -28.51 20.46 26.62
C ILE A 291 -27.41 19.68 27.34
N ASP A 292 -27.54 18.35 27.39
CA ASP A 292 -26.48 17.46 27.85
C ASP A 292 -25.43 17.28 26.75
N LYS A 293 -24.48 18.21 26.75
CA LYS A 293 -23.40 18.26 25.77
C LYS A 293 -22.53 16.99 25.77
N SER A 294 -22.46 16.25 26.88
CA SER A 294 -21.63 15.04 26.99
C SER A 294 -22.06 13.94 26.01
N GLN A 295 -23.33 13.97 25.57
CA GLN A 295 -23.92 13.04 24.62
C GLN A 295 -23.70 13.44 23.15
N ILE A 296 -23.03 14.55 22.88
CA ILE A 296 -22.82 15.08 21.54
C ILE A 296 -21.39 14.82 21.10
N SER A 297 -21.24 14.23 19.91
CA SER A 297 -19.94 13.98 19.31
C SER A 297 -19.96 14.15 17.80
N LEU A 298 -18.79 14.48 17.26
CA LEU A 298 -18.51 14.44 15.83
C LEU A 298 -17.46 13.35 15.60
N ILE A 299 -17.77 12.36 14.77
CA ILE A 299 -16.92 11.19 14.55
C ILE A 299 -16.44 11.21 13.10
N SER A 300 -15.13 11.17 12.89
CA SER A 300 -14.55 11.13 11.55
C SER A 300 -14.59 9.73 10.95
N SER A 301 -14.37 9.63 9.63
CA SER A 301 -14.29 8.35 8.91
C SER A 301 -13.20 7.39 9.44
N THR A 302 -12.18 7.92 10.12
CA THR A 302 -11.13 7.14 10.79
C THR A 302 -11.53 6.67 12.20
N ASN A 303 -12.82 6.82 12.57
CA ASN A 303 -13.38 6.59 13.90
C ASN A 303 -12.78 7.49 15.00
N THR A 304 -12.13 8.59 14.62
CA THR A 304 -11.65 9.57 15.59
C THR A 304 -12.85 10.36 16.12
N THR A 305 -13.04 10.33 17.44
CA THR A 305 -14.16 11.06 18.08
C THR A 305 -13.69 12.42 18.56
N HIS A 306 -14.26 13.48 18.00
CA HIS A 306 -14.00 14.86 18.40
C HIS A 306 -15.02 15.27 19.47
N THR A 307 -14.65 15.15 20.75
CA THR A 307 -15.49 15.57 21.89
C THR A 307 -15.38 17.07 22.19
N ASN A 308 -14.34 17.75 21.69
CA ASN A 308 -14.16 19.20 21.88
C ASN A 308 -15.30 20.03 21.26
N VAL A 309 -16.06 19.47 20.32
CA VAL A 309 -17.23 20.13 19.71
C VAL A 309 -18.29 20.52 20.73
N GLN A 310 -18.32 19.83 21.89
CA GLN A 310 -19.25 20.07 23.00
C GLN A 310 -19.18 21.52 23.53
N ASN A 311 -18.00 22.13 23.50
CA ASN A 311 -17.79 23.51 23.95
C ASN A 311 -18.54 24.52 23.07
N TYR A 312 -18.87 24.16 21.84
CA TYR A 312 -19.47 25.03 20.82
C TYR A 312 -20.92 24.66 20.50
N VAL A 313 -21.55 23.88 21.37
CA VAL A 313 -22.97 23.54 21.28
C VAL A 313 -23.84 24.59 21.99
N TYR A 314 -24.89 25.06 21.32
CA TYR A 314 -25.88 25.94 21.93
C TYR A 314 -27.27 25.80 21.28
N ALA A 315 -28.33 26.10 22.04
CA ALA A 315 -29.68 26.27 21.50
C ALA A 315 -29.87 27.69 20.96
N THR A 316 -30.62 27.85 19.88
CA THR A 316 -31.02 29.16 19.36
C THR A 316 -32.01 29.87 20.30
N LEU A 317 -32.14 31.19 20.17
CA LEU A 317 -33.02 32.02 21.02
C LEU A 317 -34.51 31.66 20.89
N ASP A 318 -34.94 31.22 19.71
CA ASP A 318 -36.29 30.69 19.49
C ASP A 318 -36.51 29.31 20.12
N GLY A 319 -35.44 28.68 20.61
CA GLY A 319 -35.43 27.35 21.19
C GLY A 319 -35.74 26.25 20.19
N LYS A 320 -35.74 26.47 18.87
CA LYS A 320 -36.11 25.43 17.89
C LYS A 320 -34.93 24.74 17.24
N SER A 321 -33.71 25.22 17.47
CA SER A 321 -32.52 24.64 16.85
C SER A 321 -31.42 24.41 17.86
N LEU A 322 -30.75 23.27 17.73
CA LEU A 322 -29.45 23.01 18.30
C LEU A 322 -28.39 23.32 17.26
N LYS A 323 -27.38 24.11 17.62
CA LYS A 323 -26.24 24.45 16.77
C LYS A 323 -24.96 23.86 17.34
N ILE A 324 -24.09 23.36 16.48
CA ILE A 324 -22.72 22.95 16.79
C ILE A 324 -21.81 23.77 15.90
N ASP A 325 -21.14 24.77 16.48
CA ASP A 325 -20.28 25.68 15.74
C ASP A 325 -18.88 25.08 15.57
N ILE A 326 -18.57 24.60 14.36
CA ILE A 326 -17.23 24.16 14.01
C ILE A 326 -16.44 25.37 13.50
N ASN A 327 -16.05 26.26 14.42
CA ASN A 327 -15.15 27.38 14.14
C ASN A 327 -15.66 28.33 13.03
N SER A 328 -16.98 28.39 12.83
CA SER A 328 -17.67 29.18 11.82
C SER A 328 -17.89 30.62 12.28
N MET A 329 -18.29 30.82 13.55
CA MET A 329 -18.50 32.16 14.12
C MET A 329 -17.40 32.59 15.08
N TYR A 330 -16.85 31.66 15.87
CA TYR A 330 -15.80 31.95 16.84
C TYR A 330 -14.48 31.33 16.38
N ASN A 331 -13.62 32.11 15.71
CA ASN A 331 -12.32 31.70 15.14
C ASN A 331 -11.25 31.25 16.18
N ASP A 332 -11.64 31.01 17.43
CA ASP A 332 -10.74 30.91 18.59
C ASP A 332 -10.25 29.48 18.86
N THR A 333 -10.72 28.50 18.07
CA THR A 333 -10.64 27.08 18.44
C THR A 333 -9.49 26.33 17.77
N GLY A 334 -8.93 26.87 16.69
CA GLY A 334 -7.98 26.16 15.82
C GLY A 334 -8.53 24.86 15.19
N PHE A 335 -9.78 24.49 15.49
CA PHE A 335 -10.39 23.24 15.04
C PHE A 335 -10.92 23.43 13.62
N LEU A 336 -10.38 22.64 12.71
CA LEU A 336 -10.71 22.62 11.28
C LEU A 336 -10.98 21.16 10.91
N LEU A 337 -12.06 20.93 10.19
CA LEU A 337 -12.31 19.59 9.64
C LEU A 337 -11.29 19.29 8.54
N SER A 338 -10.92 18.02 8.38
CA SER A 338 -10.08 17.58 7.27
C SER A 338 -10.84 17.69 5.96
N LYS A 339 -10.12 17.93 4.86
CA LYS A 339 -10.66 17.95 3.50
C LYS A 339 -11.03 16.53 3.05
N ASN A 340 -12.07 16.41 2.25
CA ASN A 340 -12.55 15.16 1.66
C ASN A 340 -12.76 14.02 2.67
N GLU A 341 -13.26 14.36 3.86
CA GLU A 341 -13.49 13.41 4.95
C GLU A 341 -14.98 13.33 5.29
N GLU A 342 -15.48 12.11 5.54
CA GLU A 342 -16.83 11.88 6.06
C GLU A 342 -16.83 12.08 7.58
N TYR A 343 -17.83 12.80 8.07
CA TYR A 343 -18.11 12.98 9.49
C TYR A 343 -19.51 12.51 9.82
N THR A 344 -19.67 11.87 10.97
CA THR A 344 -20.95 11.50 11.58
C THR A 344 -21.20 12.40 12.77
N VAL A 345 -22.30 13.14 12.76
CA VAL A 345 -22.81 13.86 13.93
C VAL A 345 -23.63 12.87 14.74
N LYS A 346 -23.34 12.72 16.02
CA LYS A 346 -24.11 11.91 16.95
C LYS A 346 -24.60 12.76 18.11
N ILE A 347 -25.90 12.72 18.37
CA ILE A 347 -26.54 13.27 19.57
C ILE A 347 -27.23 12.10 20.26
N GLY A 348 -26.63 11.64 21.35
CA GLY A 348 -27.11 10.50 22.12
C GLY A 348 -28.50 10.70 22.70
N ALA A 349 -29.18 9.60 22.98
CA ALA A 349 -30.50 9.65 23.58
C ALA A 349 -30.52 10.46 24.89
N GLY A 350 -31.51 11.33 25.05
CA GLY A 350 -31.67 12.18 26.23
C GLY A 350 -30.73 13.41 26.30
N ALA A 351 -30.00 13.73 25.23
CA ALA A 351 -29.19 14.95 25.15
C ALA A 351 -30.04 16.25 25.21
N VAL A 352 -31.23 16.21 24.63
CA VAL A 352 -32.11 17.35 24.39
C VAL A 352 -33.45 17.13 25.09
N ALA A 353 -33.85 18.10 25.90
CA ALA A 353 -35.18 18.14 26.52
C ALA A 353 -36.10 19.08 25.75
N LEU A 354 -37.39 18.80 25.76
CA LEU A 354 -38.41 19.71 25.22
C LEU A 354 -38.85 20.68 26.31
N LYS A 355 -38.81 21.99 26.04
CA LYS A 355 -38.96 23.07 27.03
C LYS A 355 -40.32 23.06 27.74
N ASP A 356 -41.38 22.74 27.02
CA ASP A 356 -42.75 22.81 27.52
C ASP A 356 -43.29 21.45 27.99
N TYR A 357 -42.50 20.38 27.86
CA TYR A 357 -42.95 19.01 28.13
C TYR A 357 -42.27 18.48 29.39
N LYS A 358 -43.11 18.19 30.40
CA LYS A 358 -42.68 17.65 31.69
C LYS A 358 -43.17 16.23 31.85
N ASN A 359 -42.40 15.42 32.58
CA ASN A 359 -42.88 14.15 33.08
C ASN A 359 -43.92 14.36 34.20
N LEU A 360 -44.55 13.27 34.66
CA LEU A 360 -45.53 13.32 35.75
C LEU A 360 -44.96 13.87 37.08
N GLN A 361 -43.65 13.87 37.25
CA GLN A 361 -42.94 14.39 38.43
C GLN A 361 -42.56 15.88 38.27
N GLY A 362 -42.93 16.52 37.16
CA GLY A 362 -42.68 17.94 36.91
C GLY A 362 -41.27 18.28 36.42
N ALA A 363 -40.43 17.29 36.14
CA ALA A 363 -39.11 17.48 35.55
C ALA A 363 -39.19 17.61 34.02
N LEU A 364 -38.30 18.43 33.44
CA LEU A 364 -38.16 18.55 31.98
C LEU A 364 -37.82 17.19 31.37
N TYR A 365 -38.51 16.86 30.29
CA TYR A 365 -38.37 15.55 29.68
C TYR A 365 -37.26 15.55 28.62
N LYS A 366 -36.13 14.93 28.96
CA LYS A 366 -35.00 14.66 28.06
C LYS A 366 -35.36 13.50 27.15
N TYR A 367 -35.63 13.77 25.87
CA TYR A 367 -36.41 12.84 25.06
C TYR A 367 -35.81 12.40 23.74
N ASN A 368 -34.90 13.18 23.13
CA ASN A 368 -34.44 12.79 21.80
C ASN A 368 -33.96 11.34 21.82
N LYS A 369 -34.41 10.53 20.85
CA LYS A 369 -33.72 9.28 20.51
C LYS A 369 -32.32 9.62 19.99
N ASP A 370 -31.50 8.60 19.77
CA ASP A 370 -30.23 8.81 19.07
C ASP A 370 -30.49 9.52 17.73
N ILE A 371 -29.96 10.74 17.58
CA ILE A 371 -29.96 11.48 16.33
C ILE A 371 -28.58 11.28 15.72
N SER A 372 -28.53 10.74 14.51
CA SER A 372 -27.29 10.49 13.79
C SER A 372 -27.45 10.82 12.32
N PHE A 373 -26.52 11.61 11.78
CA PHE A 373 -26.45 11.91 10.35
C PHE A 373 -25.01 12.11 9.90
N LYS A 374 -24.76 11.85 8.63
CA LYS A 374 -23.45 11.91 8.01
C LYS A 374 -23.34 13.07 7.04
N PHE A 375 -22.14 13.61 6.87
CA PHE A 375 -21.81 14.54 5.81
C PHE A 375 -20.35 14.42 5.41
N LYS A 376 -19.99 14.91 4.22
CA LYS A 376 -18.62 14.88 3.70
C LYS A 376 -18.13 16.29 3.42
N THR A 377 -16.90 16.60 3.83
CA THR A 377 -16.32 17.92 3.63
C THR A 377 -15.88 18.17 2.18
N ILE A 378 -15.67 19.43 1.82
CA ILE A 378 -15.17 19.87 0.51
C ILE A 378 -13.92 19.09 0.08
N LYS A 379 -13.83 18.85 -1.22
CA LYS A 379 -12.63 18.27 -1.83
C LYS A 379 -11.43 19.19 -1.63
N GLY A 380 -10.27 18.59 -1.37
CA GLY A 380 -9.00 19.29 -1.39
C GLY A 380 -8.37 19.31 -2.77
N LYS A 381 -7.34 20.13 -2.94
CA LYS A 381 -6.43 20.01 -4.09
C LYS A 381 -5.82 18.60 -4.12
N PRO A 382 -5.54 18.04 -5.31
CA PRO A 382 -4.79 16.79 -5.43
C PRO A 382 -3.44 16.91 -4.71
N GLU A 383 -3.15 15.94 -3.83
CA GLU A 383 -1.96 15.93 -2.99
C GLU A 383 -0.99 14.84 -3.46
N ILE A 384 0.29 15.20 -3.63
CA ILE A 384 1.35 14.24 -3.99
C ILE A 384 1.80 13.50 -2.74
N ILE A 385 1.49 12.21 -2.65
CA ILE A 385 1.81 11.35 -1.50
C ILE A 385 3.12 10.58 -1.67
N SER A 386 3.56 10.32 -2.90
CA SER A 386 4.85 9.68 -3.17
C SER A 386 5.36 9.97 -4.58
N THR A 387 6.65 9.73 -4.80
CA THR A 387 7.32 9.88 -6.10
C THR A 387 8.27 8.71 -6.32
N TYR A 388 8.51 8.37 -7.58
CA TYR A 388 9.52 7.39 -7.97
C TYR A 388 10.27 7.86 -9.23
N PRO A 389 11.60 8.04 -9.17
CA PRO A 389 12.45 8.00 -7.98
C PRO A 389 12.02 8.96 -6.85
N GLY A 390 12.29 8.57 -5.61
CA GLY A 390 11.81 9.24 -4.41
C GLY A 390 12.64 10.46 -3.99
N SER A 391 12.30 11.10 -2.87
CA SER A 391 12.96 12.33 -2.38
C SER A 391 13.95 12.10 -1.24
N ASP A 392 14.22 10.84 -0.91
CA ASP A 392 15.10 10.48 0.18
C ASP A 392 16.56 10.56 -0.29
N SER A 393 17.25 11.62 0.12
CA SER A 393 18.65 11.86 -0.25
C SER A 393 19.63 10.82 0.31
N SER A 394 19.20 9.96 1.23
CA SER A 394 20.02 8.86 1.77
C SER A 394 19.92 7.59 0.93
N LYS A 395 18.96 7.52 0.00
CA LYS A 395 18.74 6.37 -0.87
C LYS A 395 19.25 6.65 -2.28
N LEU A 396 19.92 5.64 -2.83
CA LEU A 396 20.19 5.55 -4.26
C LEU A 396 19.02 4.83 -4.94
N TYR A 397 18.74 5.20 -6.19
CA TYR A 397 17.65 4.65 -6.97
C TYR A 397 18.18 3.99 -8.23
N ASP A 398 17.87 2.70 -8.41
CA ASP A 398 18.22 1.98 -9.64
C ASP A 398 17.46 2.57 -10.85
N GLU A 399 18.18 3.19 -11.76
CA GLU A 399 17.59 3.80 -12.95
C GLU A 399 17.03 2.78 -13.96
N ASN A 400 17.41 1.49 -13.85
CA ASN A 400 16.86 0.41 -14.66
C ASN A 400 15.46 0.00 -14.23
N SER A 401 15.09 0.30 -12.98
CA SER A 401 13.79 -0.04 -12.40
C SER A 401 12.72 1.05 -12.56
N ILE A 402 13.07 2.17 -13.21
CA ILE A 402 12.14 3.22 -13.59
C ILE A 402 11.07 2.67 -14.55
N TYR A 403 9.82 3.14 -14.41
CA TYR A 403 8.74 2.69 -15.26
C TYR A 403 9.08 2.92 -16.74
N THR A 404 8.92 1.87 -17.55
CA THR A 404 9.13 1.95 -18.99
C THR A 404 7.95 1.40 -19.76
N LYS A 405 7.77 1.94 -20.97
CA LYS A 405 6.76 1.48 -21.92
C LYS A 405 7.35 1.44 -23.31
N THR A 406 7.18 0.31 -24.00
CA THR A 406 7.58 0.17 -25.40
C THR A 406 6.51 0.79 -26.30
N ILE A 407 6.91 1.74 -27.15
CA ILE A 407 6.04 2.39 -28.13
C ILE A 407 6.69 2.22 -29.52
N GLY A 408 6.13 1.34 -30.34
CA GLY A 408 6.81 0.87 -31.56
C GLY A 408 8.08 0.11 -31.20
N ASP A 409 9.21 0.49 -31.81
CA ASP A 409 10.53 -0.10 -31.54
C ASP A 409 11.31 0.65 -30.43
N ALA A 410 10.77 1.75 -29.90
CA ALA A 410 11.46 2.58 -28.91
C ALA A 410 10.97 2.30 -27.47
N LYS A 411 11.92 2.16 -26.54
CA LYS A 411 11.66 2.11 -25.10
C LYS A 411 11.58 3.54 -24.55
N VAL A 412 10.46 3.87 -23.91
CA VAL A 412 10.23 5.18 -23.27
C VAL A 412 10.30 5.03 -21.76
N TYR A 413 10.97 5.98 -21.09
CA TYR A 413 11.19 5.99 -19.65
C TYR A 413 10.33 7.08 -19.00
N TYR A 414 9.89 6.86 -17.75
CA TYR A 414 8.99 7.79 -17.06
C TYR A 414 9.32 8.00 -15.59
N ILE A 415 9.31 9.25 -15.14
CA ILE A 415 9.23 9.59 -13.71
C ILE A 415 7.79 9.42 -13.24
N THR A 416 7.60 8.85 -12.06
CA THR A 416 6.27 8.58 -11.48
C THR A 416 5.97 9.52 -10.32
N VAL A 417 4.79 10.13 -10.34
CA VAL A 417 4.23 10.95 -9.25
C VAL A 417 2.90 10.33 -8.82
N VAL A 418 2.72 10.08 -7.53
CA VAL A 418 1.50 9.45 -7.00
C VAL A 418 0.68 10.47 -6.23
N PHE A 419 -0.58 10.61 -6.62
CA PHE A 419 -1.58 11.46 -6.00
C PHE A 419 -2.56 10.65 -5.16
N LYS A 420 -2.98 11.23 -4.03
CA LYS A 420 -4.09 10.70 -3.22
C LYS A 420 -5.42 10.92 -3.94
N ASP A 421 -6.12 9.84 -4.29
CA ASP A 421 -7.36 9.88 -5.08
C ASP A 421 -8.48 9.02 -4.45
N VAL A 422 -9.09 9.52 -3.39
CA VAL A 422 -10.05 8.74 -2.58
C VAL A 422 -11.31 8.32 -3.36
N ASP A 423 -11.70 9.07 -4.38
CA ASP A 423 -12.94 8.90 -5.13
C ASP A 423 -12.75 8.66 -6.63
N GLY A 424 -11.50 8.50 -7.10
CA GLY A 424 -11.17 8.25 -8.51
C GLY A 424 -11.43 9.44 -9.43
N SER A 425 -11.57 10.65 -8.87
CA SER A 425 -12.04 11.84 -9.60
C SER A 425 -10.92 12.70 -10.16
N ILE A 426 -9.65 12.38 -9.89
CA ILE A 426 -8.52 13.14 -10.43
C ILE A 426 -8.49 13.03 -11.96
N ASN A 427 -8.36 14.17 -12.65
CA ASN A 427 -8.18 14.27 -14.10
C ASN A 427 -7.02 15.20 -14.44
N PHE A 428 -6.61 15.28 -15.70
CA PHE A 428 -5.70 16.33 -16.15
C PHE A 428 -6.35 17.71 -16.03
N TYR A 429 -5.60 18.71 -15.61
CA TYR A 429 -6.12 20.07 -15.41
C TYR A 429 -6.49 20.76 -16.74
N ASN A 430 -5.69 20.54 -17.80
CA ASN A 430 -5.99 21.07 -19.14
C ASN A 430 -6.12 19.92 -20.15
N ASP A 431 -5.01 19.24 -20.42
CA ASP A 431 -4.90 18.04 -21.25
C ASP A 431 -3.70 17.20 -20.78
N ASN A 432 -3.41 16.12 -21.50
CA ASN A 432 -2.29 15.23 -21.20
C ASN A 432 -0.96 15.68 -21.84
N LYS A 433 -0.90 16.88 -22.45
CA LYS A 433 0.34 17.37 -23.05
C LYS A 433 1.29 17.86 -21.97
N MET A 434 2.58 17.69 -22.22
CA MET A 434 3.61 18.14 -21.31
C MET A 434 3.63 19.68 -21.20
N PRO A 435 3.42 20.26 -20.01
CA PRO A 435 3.66 21.68 -19.79
C PRO A 435 5.15 22.03 -19.86
N LEU A 436 5.45 23.20 -20.41
CA LEU A 436 6.82 23.72 -20.55
C LEU A 436 7.53 23.96 -19.21
N GLU A 437 6.76 24.07 -18.13
CA GLU A 437 7.29 24.32 -16.80
C GLU A 437 7.87 23.07 -16.13
N PHE A 438 7.58 21.85 -16.62
CA PHE A 438 8.17 20.63 -16.08
C PHE A 438 9.67 20.57 -16.34
N LYS A 439 10.44 20.25 -15.29
CA LYS A 439 11.89 20.20 -15.40
C LYS A 439 12.47 18.98 -14.72
N LEU A 440 13.45 18.37 -15.40
CA LEU A 440 14.33 17.35 -14.87
C LEU A 440 15.74 17.71 -15.32
N PHE A 441 16.61 18.02 -14.36
CA PHE A 441 18.02 18.36 -14.62
C PHE A 441 18.94 17.39 -13.91
N SER A 442 20.00 16.96 -14.58
CA SER A 442 21.17 16.40 -13.91
C SER A 442 22.00 17.51 -13.25
N GLU A 443 22.64 17.21 -12.13
CA GLU A 443 23.50 18.13 -11.42
C GLU A 443 24.65 18.60 -12.33
N GLY A 444 24.81 19.93 -12.47
CA GLY A 444 25.79 20.53 -13.36
C GLY A 444 25.35 20.71 -14.82
N SER A 445 24.16 20.23 -15.21
CA SER A 445 23.57 20.45 -16.53
C SER A 445 22.44 21.49 -16.51
N SER A 446 22.26 22.19 -17.62
CA SER A 446 21.07 23.03 -17.88
C SER A 446 20.07 22.38 -18.84
N GLU A 447 20.34 21.16 -19.29
CA GLU A 447 19.48 20.45 -20.23
C GLU A 447 18.28 19.83 -19.51
N ASN A 448 17.07 20.16 -19.97
CA ASN A 448 15.84 19.53 -19.49
C ASN A 448 15.69 18.14 -20.12
N LEU A 449 15.68 17.10 -19.29
CA LEU A 449 15.54 15.71 -19.72
C LEU A 449 14.07 15.27 -19.84
N VAL A 450 13.10 16.13 -19.52
CA VAL A 450 11.68 15.87 -19.81
C VAL A 450 11.44 15.83 -21.32
N ASP A 451 10.69 14.84 -21.78
CA ASP A 451 10.31 14.71 -23.19
C ASP A 451 9.00 15.45 -23.48
N GLU A 452 9.13 16.70 -23.90
CA GLU A 452 8.02 17.58 -24.24
C GLU A 452 7.23 17.13 -25.49
N THR A 453 7.77 16.19 -26.28
CA THR A 453 7.12 15.69 -27.49
C THR A 453 6.10 14.57 -27.21
N ARG A 454 6.08 14.06 -25.97
CA ARG A 454 5.23 12.95 -25.56
C ARG A 454 4.19 13.37 -24.53
N GLU A 455 3.05 12.69 -24.59
CA GLU A 455 1.95 12.90 -23.64
C GLU A 455 2.25 12.22 -22.30
N MET A 456 1.81 12.87 -21.22
CA MET A 456 1.79 12.28 -19.89
C MET A 456 0.71 11.18 -19.80
N ILE A 457 0.92 10.22 -18.91
CA ILE A 457 -0.04 9.13 -18.68
C ILE A 457 -0.60 9.25 -17.27
N LEU A 458 -1.93 9.29 -17.16
CA LEU A 458 -2.65 9.24 -15.89
C LEU A 458 -3.26 7.86 -15.72
N ASP A 459 -2.78 7.12 -14.72
CA ASP A 459 -3.22 5.77 -14.39
C ASP A 459 -4.01 5.80 -13.08
N LYS A 460 -5.33 5.62 -13.20
CA LYS A 460 -6.28 5.66 -12.09
C LYS A 460 -6.45 4.24 -11.57
N ASN A 461 -5.75 3.92 -10.48
CA ASN A 461 -5.85 2.60 -9.87
C ASN A 461 -7.07 2.53 -8.93
N THR A 462 -7.62 1.33 -8.70
CA THR A 462 -8.73 1.10 -7.76
C THR A 462 -8.33 1.28 -6.29
N SER A 463 -7.04 1.53 -6.02
CA SER A 463 -6.43 1.61 -4.70
C SER A 463 -6.50 2.99 -4.02
N LYS A 464 -7.44 3.86 -4.41
CA LYS A 464 -7.57 5.25 -3.91
C LYS A 464 -6.34 6.13 -4.18
N GLU A 465 -5.60 5.82 -5.24
CA GLU A 465 -4.40 6.51 -5.67
C GLU A 465 -4.39 6.64 -7.19
N THR A 466 -3.88 7.76 -7.69
CA THR A 466 -3.72 8.01 -9.12
C THR A 466 -2.25 8.30 -9.42
N LYS A 467 -1.68 7.57 -10.38
CA LYS A 467 -0.28 7.70 -10.79
C LYS A 467 -0.18 8.54 -12.05
N LEU A 468 0.73 9.50 -12.04
CA LEU A 468 1.12 10.31 -13.18
C LEU A 468 2.51 9.86 -13.64
N TYR A 469 2.62 9.40 -14.89
CA TYR A 469 3.88 9.06 -15.54
C TYR A 469 4.30 10.19 -16.47
N ILE A 470 5.51 10.73 -16.24
CA ILE A 470 6.10 11.87 -16.92
C ILE A 470 7.22 11.35 -17.84
N PRO A 471 7.06 11.38 -19.17
CA PRO A 471 8.08 10.87 -20.09
C PRO A 471 9.38 11.69 -20.04
N ILE A 472 10.51 10.98 -20.16
CA ILE A 472 11.85 11.57 -20.26
C ILE A 472 12.52 11.15 -21.58
N LYS A 473 13.44 11.98 -22.06
CA LYS A 473 14.06 11.86 -23.39
C LYS A 473 14.87 10.58 -23.55
N GLU A 474 15.58 10.20 -22.49
CA GLU A 474 16.50 9.07 -22.48
C GLU A 474 16.58 8.42 -21.09
N LYS A 475 17.24 7.26 -21.02
CA LYS A 475 17.53 6.59 -19.75
C LYS A 475 18.39 7.53 -18.89
N LEU A 476 18.10 7.62 -17.59
CA LEU A 476 18.97 8.37 -16.68
C LEU A 476 20.35 7.72 -16.64
N ALA A 477 21.40 8.53 -16.54
CA ALA A 477 22.75 8.06 -16.28
C ALA A 477 22.91 7.58 -14.84
N SER A 478 23.70 6.53 -14.65
CA SER A 478 24.12 5.99 -13.35
C SER A 478 25.03 6.98 -12.61
N GLY A 479 25.08 6.90 -11.28
CA GLY A 479 25.87 7.74 -10.39
C GLY A 479 25.55 9.24 -10.44
N THR A 480 24.40 9.60 -11.00
CA THR A 480 24.05 10.99 -11.31
C THR A 480 22.94 11.48 -10.41
N LYS A 481 23.09 12.69 -9.87
CA LYS A 481 22.06 13.35 -9.09
C LYS A 481 21.15 14.17 -9.99
N TYR A 482 19.84 14.02 -9.81
CA TYR A 482 18.82 14.71 -10.57
C TYR A 482 17.95 15.58 -9.67
N THR A 483 17.41 16.65 -10.23
CA THR A 483 16.38 17.48 -9.60
C THR A 483 15.14 17.53 -10.49
N VAL A 484 14.00 17.16 -9.92
CA VAL A 484 12.68 17.17 -10.56
C VAL A 484 11.90 18.39 -10.08
N TYR A 485 11.16 19.01 -10.99
CA TYR A 485 10.17 20.03 -10.69
C TYR A 485 8.86 19.70 -11.40
N VAL A 486 7.84 19.48 -10.59
CA VAL A 486 6.44 19.30 -10.98
C VAL A 486 5.73 20.62 -10.73
N PRO A 487 5.25 21.34 -11.77
CA PRO A 487 4.49 22.57 -11.60
C PRO A 487 3.10 22.32 -10.99
N ALA A 488 2.45 23.40 -10.55
CA ALA A 488 1.05 23.38 -10.13
C ALA A 488 0.10 23.16 -11.33
N ASN A 489 -1.14 22.76 -11.05
CA ASN A 489 -2.22 22.64 -12.04
C ASN A 489 -1.91 21.64 -13.18
N ILE A 490 -1.38 20.48 -12.84
CA ILE A 490 -1.19 19.35 -13.77
C ILE A 490 -2.35 18.39 -13.73
N VAL A 491 -2.77 18.08 -12.51
CA VAL A 491 -3.98 17.32 -12.26
C VAL A 491 -4.97 18.16 -11.49
N GLU A 492 -6.24 17.87 -11.67
CA GLU A 492 -7.36 18.57 -11.05
C GLU A 492 -8.35 17.60 -10.40
N VAL A 493 -9.05 18.13 -9.41
CA VAL A 493 -10.40 17.68 -9.07
C VAL A 493 -11.36 18.84 -9.23
N LEU A 494 -12.60 18.54 -9.59
CA LEU A 494 -13.67 19.52 -9.61
C LEU A 494 -14.28 19.64 -8.21
N ASP A 495 -14.42 20.87 -7.73
CA ASP A 495 -15.26 21.15 -6.56
C ASP A 495 -16.76 21.08 -6.92
N GLU A 496 -17.62 21.33 -5.94
CA GLU A 496 -19.08 21.31 -6.11
C GLU A 496 -19.63 22.35 -7.09
N ASN A 497 -18.90 23.44 -7.30
CA ASN A 497 -19.27 24.52 -8.22
C ASN A 497 -18.69 24.28 -9.63
N GLY A 498 -18.02 23.14 -9.85
CA GLY A 498 -17.30 22.85 -11.08
C GLY A 498 -16.01 23.65 -11.24
N LEU A 499 -15.50 24.26 -10.16
CA LEU A 499 -14.21 24.94 -10.17
C LEU A 499 -13.08 23.91 -10.13
N LYS A 500 -12.07 24.13 -10.96
CA LYS A 500 -10.88 23.28 -11.05
C LYS A 500 -9.95 23.58 -9.87
N LEU A 501 -9.69 22.56 -9.05
CA LEU A 501 -8.69 22.60 -7.99
C LEU A 501 -7.45 21.84 -8.44
N GLY A 502 -6.42 22.56 -8.88
CA GLY A 502 -5.16 21.97 -9.33
C GLY A 502 -4.25 21.54 -8.17
N ASN A 503 -3.35 20.59 -8.42
CA ASN A 503 -2.27 20.25 -7.48
C ASN A 503 -1.34 21.45 -7.21
N ASP A 504 -0.69 21.43 -6.06
CA ASP A 504 0.42 22.35 -5.76
C ASP A 504 1.73 21.89 -6.42
N GLU A 505 2.65 22.82 -6.63
CA GLU A 505 3.98 22.53 -7.17
C GLU A 505 4.84 21.71 -6.20
N LYS A 506 5.76 20.90 -6.72
CA LYS A 506 6.68 20.10 -5.91
C LYS A 506 8.02 19.94 -6.60
N SER A 507 9.10 20.06 -5.82
CA SER A 507 10.45 19.76 -6.28
C SER A 507 11.15 18.82 -5.31
N TRP A 508 11.97 17.93 -5.85
CA TRP A 508 12.83 17.04 -5.07
C TRP A 508 14.07 16.66 -5.88
N SER A 509 15.06 16.10 -5.20
CA SER A 509 16.25 15.55 -5.83
C SER A 509 16.43 14.08 -5.44
N PHE A 510 17.07 13.32 -6.31
CA PHE A 510 17.43 11.91 -6.09
C PHE A 510 18.76 11.61 -6.79
N THR A 511 19.43 10.54 -6.37
CA THR A 511 20.67 10.07 -6.99
C THR A 511 20.49 8.66 -7.49
N THR A 512 20.96 8.36 -8.69
CA THR A 512 20.91 7.01 -9.27
C THR A 512 22.00 6.11 -8.69
N ASN A 513 21.80 4.80 -8.78
CA ASN A 513 22.82 3.80 -8.45
C ASN A 513 24.05 3.99 -9.34
N THR A 514 25.22 3.57 -8.88
CA THR A 514 26.48 3.80 -9.59
C THR A 514 27.24 2.51 -9.79
N ASP A 515 27.89 2.40 -10.95
CA ASP A 515 28.86 1.34 -11.17
C ASP A 515 30.08 1.57 -10.27
N PRO A 516 30.63 0.51 -9.64
CA PRO A 516 31.86 0.62 -8.87
C PRO A 516 33.05 0.86 -9.82
N ILE A 517 34.01 1.70 -9.45
CA ILE A 517 35.20 1.93 -10.29
C ILE A 517 36.40 1.30 -9.60
N VAL A 518 37.01 0.28 -10.19
CA VAL A 518 38.28 -0.27 -9.70
C VAL A 518 39.44 0.33 -10.50
N THR A 519 40.35 0.99 -9.80
CA THR A 519 41.52 1.65 -10.40
C THR A 519 42.80 0.82 -10.29
N LYS A 520 42.91 -0.03 -9.25
CA LYS A 520 44.09 -0.86 -9.02
C LYS A 520 43.77 -2.08 -8.14
N VAL A 521 44.40 -3.21 -8.45
CA VAL A 521 44.53 -4.36 -7.53
C VAL A 521 45.91 -4.27 -6.87
N VAL A 522 45.96 -4.29 -5.53
CA VAL A 522 47.21 -4.07 -4.76
C VAL A 522 48.08 -5.33 -4.72
N VAL A 523 47.46 -6.51 -4.74
CA VAL A 523 48.13 -7.81 -4.76
C VAL A 523 47.52 -8.60 -5.92
N GLY A 524 48.22 -8.63 -7.06
CA GLY A 524 47.76 -9.28 -8.29
C GLY A 524 48.08 -10.78 -8.36
N SER A 525 48.82 -11.33 -7.38
CA SER A 525 49.27 -12.72 -7.37
C SER A 525 49.30 -13.32 -5.95
N VAL A 526 48.77 -14.54 -5.78
CA VAL A 526 48.73 -15.28 -4.50
C VAL A 526 49.12 -16.76 -4.72
N PRO A 527 49.72 -17.46 -3.75
CA PRO A 527 50.06 -18.88 -3.89
C PRO A 527 48.81 -19.78 -3.77
N GLU A 528 48.85 -21.02 -4.28
CA GLU A 528 47.70 -21.95 -4.24
C GLU A 528 47.23 -22.23 -2.80
N ASP A 529 48.13 -22.13 -1.82
CA ASP A 529 47.91 -22.27 -0.39
C ASP A 529 47.72 -20.90 0.34
N TYR A 530 47.31 -19.84 -0.39
CA TYR A 530 46.93 -18.54 0.17
C TYR A 530 46.16 -18.60 1.51
N ASP A 531 46.51 -17.75 2.46
CA ASP A 531 45.78 -17.62 3.72
C ASP A 531 44.43 -16.94 3.46
N GLU A 532 43.31 -17.65 3.65
CA GLU A 532 41.96 -17.11 3.50
C GLU A 532 41.65 -15.94 4.46
N ASP A 533 42.40 -15.78 5.55
CA ASP A 533 42.29 -14.63 6.46
C ASP A 533 43.09 -13.40 5.98
N GLU A 534 43.88 -13.51 4.92
CA GLU A 534 44.63 -12.42 4.31
C GLU A 534 43.92 -11.89 3.05
N PRO A 535 43.34 -10.66 3.09
CA PRO A 535 42.60 -10.14 1.95
C PRO A 535 43.52 -9.54 0.89
N ILE A 536 43.12 -9.65 -0.38
CA ILE A 536 43.61 -8.75 -1.42
C ILE A 536 42.92 -7.38 -1.30
N ALA A 537 43.57 -6.31 -1.71
CA ALA A 537 42.99 -4.96 -1.66
C ALA A 537 42.72 -4.43 -3.06
N LEU A 538 41.49 -3.94 -3.28
CA LEU A 538 41.08 -3.18 -4.47
C LEU A 538 41.02 -1.70 -4.12
N GLU A 539 41.74 -0.88 -4.88
CA GLU A 539 41.64 0.58 -4.82
C GLU A 539 40.70 1.07 -5.91
N GLY A 540 39.79 1.97 -5.54
CA GLY A 540 38.74 2.40 -6.43
C GLY A 540 37.87 3.49 -5.86
N GLU A 541 36.85 3.87 -6.63
CA GLU A 541 35.83 4.84 -6.25
C GLU A 541 34.45 4.18 -6.32
N MET A 542 33.45 4.85 -5.73
CA MET A 542 32.03 4.48 -5.88
C MET A 542 31.63 3.11 -5.30
N PHE A 543 32.44 2.49 -4.44
CA PHE A 543 32.03 1.33 -3.66
C PHE A 543 30.93 1.69 -2.64
N TYR A 544 29.84 0.91 -2.62
CA TYR A 544 28.80 1.08 -1.61
C TYR A 544 29.32 0.84 -0.19
N LYS A 545 28.97 1.75 0.72
CA LYS A 545 29.41 1.69 2.13
C LYS A 545 28.84 0.49 2.88
N ASP A 546 27.66 0.04 2.49
CA ASP A 546 26.96 -1.08 3.13
C ASP A 546 27.48 -2.44 2.62
N GLY A 547 28.36 -2.45 1.62
CA GLY A 547 29.02 -3.64 1.07
C GLY A 547 28.96 -3.67 -0.47
N ILE A 548 29.90 -4.40 -1.05
CA ILE A 548 29.94 -4.77 -2.48
C ILE A 548 30.10 -6.29 -2.57
N GLU A 549 29.74 -6.87 -3.70
CA GLU A 549 30.03 -8.26 -4.02
C GLU A 549 31.21 -8.32 -5.00
N VAL A 550 32.05 -9.36 -4.86
CA VAL A 550 33.22 -9.56 -5.71
C VAL A 550 33.24 -11.01 -6.15
N TYR A 551 33.43 -11.21 -7.45
CA TYR A 551 33.51 -12.51 -8.09
C TYR A 551 34.83 -12.66 -8.83
N PHE A 552 35.30 -13.90 -8.90
CA PHE A 552 36.49 -14.31 -9.63
C PHE A 552 36.05 -15.23 -10.76
N GLU A 553 36.13 -14.73 -11.98
CA GLU A 553 35.79 -15.49 -13.19
C GLU A 553 37.06 -16.10 -13.79
N ASP A 554 37.04 -17.41 -14.06
CA ASP A 554 38.16 -18.11 -14.67
C ASP A 554 38.14 -18.04 -16.22
N GLY A 555 39.16 -18.62 -16.87
CA GLY A 555 39.24 -18.65 -18.34
C GLY A 555 38.16 -19.49 -19.05
N THR A 556 37.27 -20.16 -18.31
CA THR A 556 36.11 -20.90 -18.83
C THR A 556 34.79 -20.13 -18.68
N GLY A 557 34.80 -19.02 -17.93
CA GLY A 557 33.61 -18.24 -17.59
C GLY A 557 32.91 -18.70 -16.30
N ASP A 558 33.54 -19.57 -15.51
CA ASP A 558 32.98 -20.01 -14.23
C ASP A 558 33.31 -18.97 -13.13
N GLU A 559 32.27 -18.43 -12.49
CA GLU A 559 32.38 -17.40 -11.45
C GLU A 559 32.39 -18.00 -10.03
N THR A 560 33.40 -17.61 -9.25
CA THR A 560 33.48 -17.93 -7.82
C THR A 560 33.40 -16.66 -6.98
N ARG A 561 32.39 -16.57 -6.11
CA ARG A 561 32.21 -15.44 -5.20
C ARG A 561 33.29 -15.42 -4.11
N ALA A 562 33.83 -14.23 -3.82
CA ALA A 562 34.68 -13.98 -2.66
C ALA A 562 33.98 -14.37 -1.34
N GLU A 563 34.75 -14.84 -0.36
CA GLU A 563 34.20 -15.25 0.95
C GLU A 563 33.66 -14.03 1.71
N LYS A 564 34.38 -12.91 1.63
CA LYS A 564 34.02 -11.68 2.32
C LYS A 564 34.62 -10.45 1.67
N VAL A 565 33.92 -9.32 1.74
CA VAL A 565 34.45 -8.02 1.36
C VAL A 565 34.25 -7.02 2.50
N LYS A 566 35.28 -6.21 2.80
CA LYS A 566 35.21 -5.12 3.78
C LYS A 566 35.64 -3.82 3.15
N ILE A 567 34.80 -2.79 3.19
CA ILE A 567 35.17 -1.45 2.73
C ILE A 567 35.79 -0.66 3.88
N LYS A 568 37.02 -0.17 3.70
CA LYS A 568 37.71 0.70 4.66
C LYS A 568 38.61 1.68 3.94
N ASP A 569 38.55 2.96 4.35
CA ASP A 569 39.37 4.05 3.80
C ASP A 569 39.32 4.16 2.27
N GLY A 570 38.15 3.89 1.66
CA GLY A 570 37.95 3.93 0.21
C GLY A 570 38.52 2.73 -0.56
N LYS A 571 38.96 1.68 0.14
CA LYS A 571 39.45 0.43 -0.46
C LYS A 571 38.54 -0.74 -0.11
N ALA A 572 38.41 -1.69 -1.03
CA ALA A 572 37.73 -2.96 -0.77
C ALA A 572 38.77 -4.03 -0.42
N TYR A 573 38.68 -4.57 0.79
CA TYR A 573 39.47 -5.71 1.25
C TYR A 573 38.69 -6.99 0.97
N VAL A 574 39.14 -7.76 -0.01
CA VAL A 574 38.47 -8.94 -0.55
C VAL A 574 39.18 -10.19 -0.05
N TYR A 575 38.47 -11.01 0.70
CA TYR A 575 38.93 -12.29 1.22
C TYR A 575 38.62 -13.38 0.21
N LEU A 576 39.66 -14.13 -0.18
CA LEU A 576 39.56 -15.14 -1.22
C LEU A 576 38.70 -16.33 -0.76
N PRO A 577 38.05 -17.05 -1.70
CA PRO A 577 37.23 -18.21 -1.39
C PRO A 577 38.00 -19.32 -0.65
N ASP A 578 37.34 -20.03 0.27
CA ASP A 578 37.94 -21.11 1.07
C ASP A 578 37.40 -22.51 0.74
N GLY A 579 37.93 -23.53 1.42
CA GLY A 579 37.38 -24.89 1.42
C GLY A 579 37.21 -25.50 0.02
N SER A 580 36.00 -25.95 -0.30
CA SER A 580 35.70 -26.55 -1.61
C SER A 580 35.48 -25.53 -2.73
N LYS A 581 35.51 -24.24 -2.43
CA LYS A 581 35.36 -23.13 -3.39
C LYS A 581 36.68 -22.42 -3.65
N ARG A 582 37.77 -22.91 -3.07
CA ARG A 582 39.10 -22.36 -3.23
C ARG A 582 39.45 -22.24 -4.72
N LEU A 583 40.08 -21.14 -5.09
CA LEU A 583 40.48 -20.88 -6.47
C LEU A 583 41.60 -21.85 -6.87
N ASP A 584 41.42 -22.52 -8.01
CA ASP A 584 42.45 -23.36 -8.62
C ASP A 584 43.61 -22.50 -9.18
N VAL A 585 44.73 -23.14 -9.51
CA VAL A 585 45.86 -22.48 -10.16
C VAL A 585 45.41 -21.92 -11.53
N GLY A 586 45.47 -20.60 -11.69
CA GLY A 586 44.91 -19.93 -12.87
C GLY A 586 44.97 -18.40 -12.81
N VAL A 587 44.47 -17.76 -13.85
CA VAL A 587 44.32 -16.30 -13.95
C VAL A 587 42.82 -15.99 -13.93
N TYR A 588 42.44 -15.00 -13.12
CA TYR A 588 41.04 -14.65 -12.88
C TYR A 588 40.75 -13.19 -13.26
N THR A 589 39.58 -12.98 -13.87
CA THR A 589 38.96 -11.66 -13.99
C THR A 589 38.25 -11.37 -12.67
N ILE A 590 38.43 -10.15 -12.14
CA ILE A 590 37.69 -9.70 -10.96
C ILE A 590 36.48 -8.91 -11.43
N ILE A 591 35.29 -9.37 -11.04
CA ILE A 591 34.01 -8.67 -11.25
C ILE A 591 33.61 -8.06 -9.91
N VAL A 592 33.33 -6.76 -9.90
CA VAL A 592 32.90 -6.03 -8.71
C VAL A 592 31.50 -5.50 -8.91
N GLU A 593 30.59 -5.84 -8.01
CA GLU A 593 29.18 -5.47 -8.07
C GLU A 593 28.79 -4.62 -6.87
N ASN A 594 28.20 -3.46 -7.14
CA ASN A 594 27.51 -2.68 -6.11
C ASN A 594 26.10 -3.25 -5.88
N ASP A 595 25.44 -3.72 -6.94
CA ASP A 595 24.17 -4.44 -6.93
C ASP A 595 24.01 -5.24 -8.24
N SER A 596 22.88 -5.94 -8.40
CA SER A 596 22.63 -6.89 -9.50
C SER A 596 22.70 -6.34 -10.93
N ASN A 597 22.77 -5.02 -11.12
CA ASN A 597 22.85 -4.42 -12.45
C ASN A 597 23.82 -3.22 -12.50
N HIS A 598 24.71 -3.10 -11.52
CA HIS A 598 25.78 -2.11 -11.46
C HIS A 598 27.11 -2.79 -11.11
N GLU A 599 27.84 -3.17 -12.15
CA GLU A 599 29.04 -3.98 -12.07
C GLU A 599 30.21 -3.38 -12.86
N THR A 600 31.41 -3.83 -12.55
CA THR A 600 32.60 -3.50 -13.34
C THR A 600 33.53 -4.71 -13.39
N GLU A 601 33.85 -5.09 -14.63
CA GLU A 601 34.88 -6.08 -14.93
C GLU A 601 36.26 -5.43 -14.97
N VAL A 602 37.20 -5.98 -14.20
CA VAL A 602 38.58 -5.49 -14.19
C VAL A 602 39.42 -6.38 -15.12
N THR A 603 39.73 -5.89 -16.31
CA THR A 603 40.23 -6.71 -17.43
C THR A 603 41.76 -6.81 -17.57
N TYR A 604 42.54 -6.06 -16.78
CA TYR A 604 44.01 -6.05 -16.90
C TYR A 604 44.73 -6.31 -15.57
N GLY A 605 45.39 -7.47 -15.46
CA GLY A 605 46.37 -7.81 -14.41
C GLY A 605 45.80 -8.23 -13.04
N THR A 606 44.66 -8.92 -13.01
CA THR A 606 43.74 -8.89 -11.86
C THR A 606 44.01 -9.84 -10.70
N LEU A 607 44.14 -11.15 -10.92
CA LEU A 607 44.52 -12.08 -9.86
C LEU A 607 45.07 -13.36 -10.47
N SER A 608 46.28 -13.75 -10.09
CA SER A 608 46.89 -15.02 -10.48
C SER A 608 47.08 -15.90 -9.24
N VAL A 609 46.51 -17.10 -9.26
CA VAL A 609 46.80 -18.14 -8.26
C VAL A 609 47.93 -18.99 -8.80
N VAL A 610 49.09 -18.95 -8.14
CA VAL A 610 50.31 -19.64 -8.59
C VAL A 610 50.57 -20.92 -7.79
N LYS A 611 51.11 -21.93 -8.46
CA LYS A 611 51.44 -23.22 -7.83
C LYS A 611 52.43 -23.05 -6.66
N GLU A 612 52.26 -23.83 -5.58
CA GLU A 612 53.13 -23.80 -4.40
C GLU A 612 54.62 -24.05 -4.76
N GLY A 613 55.52 -23.18 -4.29
CA GLY A 613 56.97 -23.28 -4.49
C GLY A 613 57.78 -22.24 -3.69
N ASP A 614 59.09 -22.46 -3.53
CA ASP A 614 60.01 -21.68 -2.67
C ASP A 614 60.16 -20.17 -3.02
N TYR A 615 59.57 -19.71 -4.13
CA TYR A 615 59.71 -18.33 -4.61
C TYR A 615 58.41 -17.79 -5.20
N ILE A 616 57.76 -16.89 -4.45
CA ILE A 616 56.69 -16.03 -4.94
C ILE A 616 57.36 -14.86 -5.69
N PRO A 617 57.07 -14.61 -6.98
CA PRO A 617 57.58 -13.44 -7.68
C PRO A 617 57.09 -12.17 -6.97
N SER A 618 58.00 -11.39 -6.39
CA SER A 618 57.69 -10.06 -5.89
C SER A 618 57.48 -9.12 -7.09
N GLU A 619 56.23 -8.73 -7.35
CA GLU A 619 55.88 -7.78 -8.41
C GLU A 619 56.73 -6.50 -8.29
N GLY A 620 57.38 -6.11 -9.40
CA GLY A 620 58.17 -4.89 -9.49
C GLY A 620 59.59 -4.94 -8.92
N LEU A 621 60.10 -6.07 -8.43
CA LEU A 621 61.49 -6.20 -7.94
C LEU A 621 62.24 -7.35 -8.65
N ARG A 622 63.50 -7.11 -9.06
CA ARG A 622 64.39 -8.17 -9.58
C ARG A 622 65.82 -8.03 -9.05
N VAL A 623 66.51 -9.15 -8.86
CA VAL A 623 67.96 -9.11 -8.59
C VAL A 623 68.66 -8.68 -9.87
N LYS A 624 69.33 -7.51 -9.82
CA LYS A 624 70.04 -6.89 -10.94
C LYS A 624 71.48 -7.37 -11.04
N ASP A 625 72.14 -7.55 -9.89
CA ASP A 625 73.50 -8.07 -9.81
C ASP A 625 73.80 -8.69 -8.44
N GLU A 626 74.75 -9.61 -8.38
CA GLU A 626 75.28 -10.20 -7.15
C GLU A 626 76.77 -9.89 -7.03
N VAL A 627 77.10 -8.89 -6.21
CA VAL A 627 78.49 -8.45 -6.00
C VAL A 627 79.06 -9.01 -4.71
N LYS A 628 80.38 -8.87 -4.54
CA LYS A 628 81.06 -9.36 -3.33
C LYS A 628 80.47 -8.73 -2.07
N GLU A 629 80.11 -7.46 -2.13
CA GLU A 629 79.54 -6.60 -1.08
C GLU A 629 78.11 -6.99 -0.68
N GLY A 630 77.32 -7.60 -1.58
CA GLY A 630 75.89 -7.83 -1.37
C GLY A 630 75.12 -8.09 -2.66
N GLU A 631 73.80 -8.20 -2.54
CA GLU A 631 72.87 -8.32 -3.67
C GLU A 631 72.31 -6.95 -4.05
N VAL A 632 72.29 -6.61 -5.33
CA VAL A 632 71.68 -5.39 -5.86
C VAL A 632 70.30 -5.74 -6.40
N VAL A 633 69.26 -5.26 -5.72
CA VAL A 633 67.86 -5.46 -6.08
C VAL A 633 67.34 -4.20 -6.76
N GLU A 634 66.92 -4.32 -8.01
CA GLU A 634 66.32 -3.25 -8.81
C GLU A 634 64.82 -3.25 -8.64
N ASN A 635 64.26 -2.04 -8.49
CA ASN A 635 62.86 -1.81 -8.69
C ASN A 635 62.60 -1.58 -10.19
N VAL A 636 61.80 -2.45 -10.81
CA VAL A 636 61.56 -2.45 -12.26
C VAL A 636 60.64 -1.29 -12.67
N ASP A 637 59.84 -0.77 -11.73
CA ASP A 637 58.83 0.27 -11.99
C ASP A 637 59.36 1.69 -11.81
N VAL A 638 60.44 1.86 -11.04
CA VAL A 638 61.04 3.17 -10.74
C VAL A 638 62.56 3.11 -10.76
N SER A 639 63.24 4.22 -11.04
CA SER A 639 64.71 4.28 -11.06
C SER A 639 65.30 4.26 -9.65
N GLU A 640 65.21 3.11 -9.00
CA GLU A 640 65.65 2.83 -7.64
C GLU A 640 66.30 1.45 -7.55
N ASP A 641 67.52 1.41 -7.00
CA ASP A 641 68.20 0.16 -6.65
C ASP A 641 68.52 0.11 -5.16
N THR A 642 68.45 -1.10 -4.60
CA THR A 642 68.80 -1.40 -3.21
C THR A 642 69.94 -2.40 -3.14
N LEU A 643 71.07 -2.00 -2.55
CA LEU A 643 72.15 -2.91 -2.18
C LEU A 643 71.87 -3.51 -0.80
N ILE A 644 71.60 -4.81 -0.76
CA ILE A 644 71.46 -5.60 0.47
C ILE A 644 72.85 -6.11 0.85
N LEU A 645 73.47 -5.53 1.88
CA LEU A 645 74.85 -5.86 2.25
C LEU A 645 74.96 -7.26 2.85
N ASN A 646 75.99 -7.98 2.41
CA ASN A 646 76.40 -9.24 3.01
C ASN A 646 76.85 -9.05 4.47
N SER A 647 76.59 -10.06 5.30
CA SER A 647 76.94 -10.06 6.73
C SER A 647 78.41 -9.75 7.03
N LYS A 648 79.35 -10.13 6.14
CA LYS A 648 80.79 -9.83 6.31
C LYS A 648 81.16 -8.35 6.11
N TYR A 649 80.26 -7.54 5.57
CA TYR A 649 80.48 -6.11 5.31
C TYR A 649 79.72 -5.20 6.28
N LYS A 650 78.71 -5.70 7.00
CA LYS A 650 77.95 -4.91 7.98
C LYS A 650 78.77 -4.50 9.22
N ASP A 651 79.76 -5.31 9.60
CA ASP A 651 80.58 -5.10 10.82
C ASP A 651 81.96 -4.44 10.56
N LYS A 652 82.22 -3.93 9.35
CA LYS A 652 83.51 -3.28 9.05
C LYS A 652 83.55 -1.87 9.63
N SER A 653 84.69 -1.50 10.23
CA SER A 653 84.92 -0.13 10.71
C SER A 653 85.01 0.92 9.59
N TYR A 654 85.27 0.46 8.37
CA TYR A 654 85.39 1.27 7.17
C TYR A 654 84.75 0.51 6.00
N LEU A 655 83.77 1.14 5.34
CA LEU A 655 83.14 0.62 4.14
C LEU A 655 83.12 1.71 3.07
N GLU A 656 83.74 1.43 1.93
CA GLU A 656 83.72 2.29 0.76
C GLU A 656 82.94 1.59 -0.35
N LEU A 657 81.92 2.26 -0.89
CA LEU A 657 81.06 1.75 -1.94
C LEU A 657 81.05 2.73 -3.12
N ASP A 658 81.37 2.26 -4.31
CA ASP A 658 81.13 3.01 -5.53
C ASP A 658 79.71 2.72 -6.02
N LEU A 659 78.81 3.67 -5.79
CA LEU A 659 77.39 3.45 -6.10
C LEU A 659 77.09 3.49 -7.59
N ASP A 660 77.95 4.13 -8.40
CA ASP A 660 77.80 4.12 -9.86
C ASP A 660 78.22 2.75 -10.43
N GLU A 661 79.29 2.17 -9.90
CA GLU A 661 79.72 0.81 -10.26
C GLU A 661 78.71 -0.25 -9.84
N LEU A 662 78.16 -0.13 -8.62
CA LEU A 662 77.28 -1.14 -8.03
C LEU A 662 75.84 -1.11 -8.57
N MET A 663 75.28 0.08 -8.80
CA MET A 663 73.86 0.23 -9.17
C MET A 663 73.68 0.74 -10.60
N GLY A 664 74.76 1.20 -11.24
CA GLY A 664 74.70 1.84 -12.53
C GLY A 664 74.55 3.36 -12.43
N GLU A 665 75.12 4.05 -13.41
CA GLU A 665 75.14 5.51 -13.44
C GLU A 665 73.74 6.12 -13.51
N ASP A 666 72.77 5.46 -14.15
CA ASP A 666 71.44 6.02 -14.41
C ASP A 666 70.45 5.85 -13.25
N THR A 667 70.78 5.06 -12.23
CA THR A 667 69.92 4.86 -11.06
C THR A 667 69.84 6.12 -10.21
N LEU A 668 68.65 6.72 -10.13
CA LEU A 668 68.41 7.99 -9.45
C LEU A 668 68.42 7.87 -7.92
N VAL A 669 67.63 6.94 -7.38
CA VAL A 669 67.51 6.70 -5.94
C VAL A 669 68.32 5.45 -5.57
N ARG A 670 69.18 5.57 -4.56
CA ARG A 670 70.11 4.49 -4.20
C ARG A 670 69.95 4.14 -2.73
N LYS A 671 69.64 2.88 -2.44
CA LYS A 671 69.41 2.42 -1.07
C LYS A 671 70.48 1.43 -0.66
N ILE A 672 70.94 1.54 0.58
CA ILE A 672 71.79 0.53 1.22
C ILE A 672 71.01 -0.03 2.38
N LYS A 673 70.79 -1.35 2.38
CA LYS A 673 70.02 -2.07 3.40
C LYS A 673 70.88 -3.12 4.08
N TYR A 674 70.86 -3.16 5.41
CA TYR A 674 71.51 -4.21 6.19
C TYR A 674 70.94 -4.31 7.60
N GLU A 675 71.04 -5.48 8.22
CA GLU A 675 70.57 -5.74 9.58
C GLU A 675 71.45 -5.02 10.63
N GLY A 676 70.84 -4.21 11.50
CA GLY A 676 71.54 -3.55 12.61
C GLY A 676 71.80 -4.48 13.79
N SER A 677 73.04 -4.55 14.30
CA SER A 677 73.42 -5.46 15.40
C SER A 677 73.93 -4.72 16.66
N LYS A 678 73.73 -5.32 17.86
CA LYS A 678 74.24 -4.80 19.15
C LYS A 678 75.77 -4.79 19.27
N SER A 679 76.46 -5.68 18.54
CA SER A 679 77.90 -5.94 18.70
C SER A 679 78.79 -5.15 17.71
N GLY A 680 78.20 -4.46 16.73
CA GLY A 680 78.91 -3.73 15.70
C GLY A 680 78.47 -2.27 15.65
N ILE A 681 79.22 -1.39 16.31
CA ILE A 681 79.17 0.05 16.02
C ILE A 681 80.49 0.41 15.33
N TYR A 682 80.45 1.45 14.50
CA TYR A 682 81.57 2.23 13.95
C TYR A 682 81.95 1.94 12.49
N SER A 683 80.97 1.75 11.60
CA SER A 683 81.23 1.92 10.17
C SER A 683 81.20 3.41 9.82
N THR A 684 82.29 3.89 9.21
CA THR A 684 82.19 5.07 8.35
C THR A 684 81.87 4.56 6.95
N LEU A 685 80.70 4.96 6.46
CA LEU A 685 80.26 4.63 5.11
C LEU A 685 80.73 5.75 4.18
N TYR A 686 81.63 5.43 3.26
CA TYR A 686 82.07 6.30 2.18
C TYR A 686 81.36 5.86 0.91
N THR A 687 80.69 6.78 0.23
CA THR A 687 80.04 6.49 -1.05
C THR A 687 80.55 7.42 -2.13
N LYS A 688 80.77 6.87 -3.32
CA LYS A 688 81.12 7.60 -4.54
C LYS A 688 79.96 7.56 -5.53
N SER A 689 79.67 8.69 -6.15
CA SER A 689 78.65 8.81 -7.19
C SER A 689 78.85 10.08 -8.01
N LYS A 690 78.48 10.04 -9.29
CA LYS A 690 78.39 11.21 -10.17
C LYS A 690 77.46 12.30 -9.62
N TYR A 691 76.50 11.93 -8.77
CA TYR A 691 75.59 12.87 -8.12
C TYR A 691 76.20 13.54 -6.88
N GLY A 692 77.20 12.92 -6.26
CA GLY A 692 77.93 13.47 -5.12
C GLY A 692 78.51 12.38 -4.21
N ASP A 693 79.67 12.65 -3.62
CA ASP A 693 80.31 11.76 -2.66
C ASP A 693 79.72 12.02 -1.27
N ILE A 694 79.15 11.00 -0.63
CA ILE A 694 78.48 11.11 0.67
C ILE A 694 79.19 10.20 1.67
N ASN A 695 79.68 10.79 2.76
CA ASN A 695 80.31 10.05 3.84
C ASN A 695 79.50 10.19 5.13
N ILE A 696 79.13 9.06 5.74
CA ILE A 696 78.37 9.01 6.99
C ILE A 696 79.26 8.44 8.08
N TYR A 697 79.52 9.25 9.10
CA TYR A 697 80.41 8.90 10.21
C TYR A 697 79.63 8.38 11.41
N ASN A 698 80.04 7.21 11.90
CA ASN A 698 79.44 6.50 13.04
C ASN A 698 77.97 6.14 12.79
N LEU A 699 77.70 5.51 11.65
CA LEU A 699 76.37 4.98 11.35
C LEU A 699 76.03 3.86 12.36
N SER A 700 74.92 4.01 13.08
CA SER A 700 74.51 3.13 14.18
C SER A 700 72.99 2.96 14.21
N PRO A 701 72.44 1.84 14.69
CA PRO A 701 71.00 1.65 14.82
C PRO A 701 70.39 2.61 15.86
N ILE A 702 69.12 2.98 15.68
CA ILE A 702 68.38 3.84 16.63
C ILE A 702 68.02 3.10 17.92
N ASP A 703 67.68 1.83 17.81
CA ASP A 703 67.24 0.97 18.91
C ASP A 703 68.13 -0.27 18.94
N TYR A 704 68.89 -0.43 20.01
CA TYR A 704 69.81 -1.57 20.15
C TYR A 704 69.06 -2.87 20.45
N ASP A 705 67.82 -2.83 20.95
CA ASP A 705 67.12 -4.01 21.47
C ASP A 705 66.30 -4.79 20.43
N LYS A 706 66.32 -4.37 19.15
CA LYS A 706 65.59 -5.03 18.07
C LYS A 706 66.47 -5.17 16.83
N ASP A 707 66.51 -6.38 16.26
CA ASP A 707 67.17 -6.69 14.98
C ASP A 707 66.39 -6.04 13.83
N LYS A 708 66.43 -4.72 13.74
CA LYS A 708 65.79 -3.94 12.68
C LYS A 708 66.79 -3.62 11.58
N ASP A 709 66.35 -3.76 10.35
CA ASP A 709 67.11 -3.34 9.19
C ASP A 709 67.34 -1.82 9.20
N ILE A 710 68.60 -1.44 9.01
CA ILE A 710 69.03 -0.08 8.68
C ILE A 710 68.86 0.09 7.18
N VAL A 711 68.16 1.16 6.78
CA VAL A 711 67.99 1.55 5.38
C VAL A 711 68.50 2.97 5.22
N VAL A 712 69.51 3.15 4.37
CA VAL A 712 70.08 4.47 4.05
C VAL A 712 69.77 4.81 2.61
N ASN A 713 69.06 5.92 2.40
CA ASN A 713 68.73 6.44 1.08
C ASN A 713 69.73 7.54 0.71
N LEU A 714 70.38 7.36 -0.44
CA LEU A 714 71.42 8.20 -1.00
C LEU A 714 71.10 8.56 -2.45
N GLY A 715 71.81 9.55 -2.99
CA GLY A 715 71.67 9.96 -4.40
C GLY A 715 70.59 11.01 -4.61
N ARG A 716 69.96 11.01 -5.79
CA ARG A 716 68.95 12.01 -6.15
C ARG A 716 67.62 11.72 -5.47
N VAL A 717 66.86 12.78 -5.23
CA VAL A 717 65.49 12.69 -4.72
C VAL A 717 64.55 12.21 -5.83
N GLU A 718 63.59 11.36 -5.46
CA GLU A 718 62.52 10.90 -6.35
C GLU A 718 61.72 12.07 -6.97
N PRO A 719 61.36 12.01 -8.27
CA PRO A 719 60.69 13.11 -8.97
C PRO A 719 59.41 13.66 -8.30
N LEU A 720 58.61 12.78 -7.66
CA LEU A 720 57.37 13.17 -7.00
C LEU A 720 57.62 14.00 -5.72
N VAL A 721 58.60 13.57 -4.91
CA VAL A 721 59.05 14.31 -3.73
C VAL A 721 59.69 15.64 -4.16
N LEU A 722 60.47 15.62 -5.25
CA LEU A 722 61.15 16.79 -5.81
C LEU A 722 60.16 17.89 -6.23
N LYS A 723 59.04 17.53 -6.87
CA LYS A 723 57.97 18.49 -7.22
C LYS A 723 57.47 19.23 -5.97
N THR A 724 57.19 18.47 -4.91
CA THR A 724 56.62 19.01 -3.66
C THR A 724 57.60 19.90 -2.89
N ILE A 725 58.89 19.54 -2.83
CA ILE A 725 59.89 20.33 -2.09
C ILE A 725 60.38 21.55 -2.87
N LYS A 726 60.40 21.49 -4.21
CA LYS A 726 60.83 22.59 -5.07
C LYS A 726 59.85 23.77 -5.02
N ASP A 727 58.55 23.51 -4.97
CA ASP A 727 57.52 24.55 -4.80
C ASP A 727 57.73 25.38 -3.52
N LYS A 728 58.27 24.76 -2.46
CA LYS A 728 58.56 25.44 -1.18
C LYS A 728 59.78 26.36 -1.21
N LEU A 729 60.63 26.28 -2.23
CA LEU A 729 61.77 27.19 -2.41
C LEU A 729 61.36 28.57 -2.94
N LYS A 730 60.06 28.81 -3.20
CA LYS A 730 59.47 30.12 -3.55
C LYS A 730 60.22 30.91 -4.63
N GLY A 731 60.78 30.22 -5.62
CA GLY A 731 61.48 30.84 -6.75
C GLY A 731 62.99 31.03 -6.60
N ALA A 732 63.65 30.44 -5.58
CA ALA A 732 65.11 30.37 -5.54
C ALA A 732 65.67 29.62 -6.76
N ASN A 733 66.77 30.11 -7.34
CA ASN A 733 67.38 29.49 -8.50
C ASN A 733 68.21 28.28 -8.06
N VAL A 734 67.77 27.07 -8.40
CA VAL A 734 68.44 25.82 -8.02
C VAL A 734 69.56 25.51 -9.01
N VAL A 735 70.77 25.34 -8.51
CA VAL A 735 71.99 25.20 -9.32
C VAL A 735 72.73 23.87 -9.12
N SER A 736 72.17 22.95 -8.34
CA SER A 736 72.60 21.55 -8.22
C SER A 736 71.40 20.59 -8.36
N ASP A 737 71.68 19.29 -8.39
CA ASP A 737 70.64 18.30 -8.09
C ASP A 737 70.27 18.32 -6.59
N PHE A 738 69.08 17.82 -6.27
CA PHE A 738 68.67 17.59 -4.89
C PHE A 738 69.20 16.23 -4.45
N ILE A 739 70.10 16.25 -3.45
CA ILE A 739 70.78 15.06 -2.96
C ILE A 739 70.20 14.67 -1.60
N GLN A 740 69.68 13.46 -1.49
CA GLN A 740 69.14 12.95 -0.23
C GLN A 740 70.20 12.17 0.55
N VAL A 741 70.17 12.39 1.86
CA VAL A 741 70.77 11.50 2.85
C VAL A 741 69.71 11.25 3.89
N THR A 742 68.87 10.24 3.68
CA THR A 742 67.66 9.97 4.48
C THR A 742 67.54 8.46 4.76
N GLY A 743 66.42 8.02 5.32
CA GLY A 743 66.16 6.60 5.58
C GLY A 743 65.82 6.29 7.04
N GLU A 744 65.88 5.02 7.39
CA GLU A 744 65.18 4.44 8.55
C GLU A 744 66.12 3.70 9.50
N ASN A 745 65.72 3.67 10.79
CA ASN A 745 66.37 2.91 11.86
C ASN A 745 67.85 3.21 12.13
N PHE A 746 68.41 4.33 11.65
CA PHE A 746 69.79 4.74 11.94
C PHE A 746 69.97 6.14 12.56
N ASN A 747 71.06 6.27 13.32
CA ASN A 747 71.69 7.45 13.87
C ASN A 747 73.12 7.60 13.32
N PHE A 748 73.65 8.82 13.36
CA PHE A 748 75.02 9.12 12.96
C PHE A 748 75.53 10.37 13.68
N ASN A 749 76.84 10.57 13.69
CA ASN A 749 77.46 11.74 14.33
C ASN A 749 77.60 12.93 13.36
N LYS A 750 78.00 12.64 12.12
CA LYS A 750 78.27 13.64 11.08
C LYS A 750 78.08 13.03 9.71
N ILE A 751 77.63 13.85 8.76
CA ILE A 751 77.72 13.58 7.33
C ILE A 751 78.58 14.64 6.66
N THR A 752 79.39 14.21 5.69
CA THR A 752 80.04 15.12 4.73
C THR A 752 79.53 14.79 3.34
N ILE A 753 79.20 15.83 2.58
CA ILE A 753 78.69 15.69 1.22
C ILE A 753 79.54 16.57 0.31
N LYS A 754 80.12 15.98 -0.73
CA LYS A 754 80.73 16.70 -1.85
C LYS A 754 79.76 16.63 -3.02
N MET A 755 79.20 17.76 -3.41
CA MET A 755 78.18 17.84 -4.46
C MET A 755 78.61 18.81 -5.58
N PRO A 756 78.49 18.41 -6.86
CA PRO A 756 78.76 19.29 -7.99
C PRO A 756 77.63 20.32 -8.16
N PHE A 757 77.98 21.52 -8.66
CA PHE A 757 76.99 22.57 -8.99
C PHE A 757 77.31 23.24 -10.33
N LYS A 758 76.31 23.91 -10.93
CA LYS A 758 76.37 24.45 -12.30
C LYS A 758 76.60 25.97 -12.38
N SER A 759 76.42 26.73 -11.30
CA SER A 759 76.54 28.21 -11.32
C SER A 759 77.98 28.72 -11.36
N SER A 760 78.13 29.98 -11.79
CA SER A 760 79.37 30.78 -11.72
C SER A 760 79.27 31.92 -10.69
N GLY A 761 78.13 32.03 -10.00
CA GLY A 761 77.77 33.16 -9.15
C GLY A 761 78.56 33.27 -7.85
N ASP A 762 78.59 34.48 -7.28
CA ASP A 762 79.25 34.77 -6.00
C ASP A 762 78.35 34.58 -4.78
N ASN A 763 77.04 34.39 -4.97
CA ASN A 763 76.04 34.36 -3.90
C ASN A 763 75.41 32.97 -3.69
N ILE A 764 76.26 31.95 -3.66
CA ILE A 764 75.84 30.56 -3.47
C ILE A 764 75.40 30.33 -2.02
N ASN A 765 74.33 29.57 -1.82
CA ASN A 765 73.94 29.05 -0.51
C ASN A 765 73.53 27.57 -0.60
N VAL A 766 73.63 26.86 0.52
CA VAL A 766 73.21 25.46 0.62
C VAL A 766 72.08 25.34 1.61
N LEU A 767 70.99 24.70 1.19
CA LEU A 767 69.83 24.44 2.02
C LEU A 767 69.67 22.94 2.27
N ARG A 768 69.28 22.57 3.49
CA ARG A 768 68.80 21.24 3.88
C ARG A 768 67.31 21.30 4.17
N TYR A 769 66.53 20.48 3.48
CA TYR A 769 65.14 20.24 3.82
C TYR A 769 65.05 19.15 4.89
N ASP A 770 64.38 19.46 5.98
CA ASP A 770 64.04 18.51 7.02
C ASP A 770 62.68 17.88 6.70
N GLU A 771 62.65 16.59 6.39
CA GLU A 771 61.41 15.91 6.00
C GLU A 771 60.38 15.84 7.15
N LYS A 772 60.85 15.77 8.40
CA LYS A 772 59.96 15.72 9.58
C LYS A 772 59.36 17.08 9.89
N LEU A 773 60.19 18.12 9.91
CA LEU A 773 59.74 19.49 10.18
C LEU A 773 59.19 20.21 8.94
N ARG A 774 59.31 19.59 7.76
CA ARG A 774 58.85 20.07 6.45
C ARG A 774 59.33 21.48 6.09
N ASN A 775 60.54 21.84 6.53
CA ASN A 775 61.11 23.19 6.40
C ASN A 775 62.57 23.16 5.91
N TRP A 776 63.00 24.26 5.27
CA TRP A 776 64.36 24.45 4.78
C TRP A 776 65.24 25.15 5.82
N TYR A 777 66.48 24.69 5.95
CA TYR A 777 67.49 25.25 6.85
C TYR A 777 68.78 25.50 6.08
N ALA A 778 69.40 26.67 6.26
CA ALA A 778 70.74 26.90 5.74
C ALA A 778 71.73 26.00 6.47
N VAL A 779 72.68 25.40 5.73
CA VAL A 779 73.73 24.55 6.30
C VAL A 779 75.12 25.12 6.00
N PRO A 780 76.10 24.97 6.90
CA PRO A 780 77.47 25.38 6.63
C PRO A 780 78.07 24.61 5.46
N PHE A 781 78.81 25.32 4.61
CA PHE A 781 79.50 24.73 3.47
C PHE A 781 80.82 25.44 3.17
N THR A 782 81.70 24.75 2.43
CA THR A 782 82.88 25.34 1.78
C THR A 782 82.77 25.15 0.27
N LEU A 783 83.23 26.15 -0.48
CA LEU A 783 83.05 26.22 -1.92
C LEU A 783 84.38 26.05 -2.63
N ASP A 784 84.47 25.08 -3.52
CA ASP A 784 85.55 24.97 -4.50
C ASP A 784 85.07 25.49 -5.85
N LYS A 785 85.49 26.71 -6.18
CA LYS A 785 85.13 27.39 -7.43
C LYS A 785 85.88 26.82 -8.65
N VAL A 786 87.03 26.14 -8.45
CA VAL A 786 87.85 25.60 -9.55
C VAL A 786 87.20 24.33 -10.06
N ASP A 787 86.90 23.40 -9.16
CA ASP A 787 86.34 22.09 -9.50
C ASP A 787 84.79 22.09 -9.48
N LYS A 788 84.18 23.25 -9.20
CA LYS A 788 82.72 23.45 -9.10
C LYS A 788 82.03 22.46 -8.15
N ASN A 789 82.60 22.29 -6.96
CA ASN A 789 82.06 21.45 -5.91
C ASN A 789 81.73 22.25 -4.65
N VAL A 790 80.68 21.82 -3.95
CA VAL A 790 80.36 22.29 -2.60
C VAL A 790 80.58 21.15 -1.61
N TYR A 791 81.27 21.47 -0.52
CA TYR A 791 81.51 20.54 0.59
C TYR A 791 80.67 20.95 1.78
N ILE A 792 79.73 20.09 2.14
CA ILE A 792 78.72 20.32 3.18
C ILE A 792 79.05 19.46 4.37
N GLU A 793 78.90 20.03 5.57
CA GLU A 793 78.98 19.30 6.82
C GLU A 793 77.66 19.44 7.59
N SER A 794 77.01 18.32 7.91
CA SER A 794 75.74 18.32 8.64
C SER A 794 75.73 17.27 9.75
N LYS A 795 75.03 17.60 10.85
CA LYS A 795 74.70 16.67 11.94
C LYS A 795 73.27 16.12 11.84
N SER A 796 72.57 16.42 10.75
CA SER A 796 71.17 16.05 10.56
C SER A 796 70.93 15.54 9.14
N LYS A 797 70.13 14.48 9.03
CA LYS A 797 69.73 13.89 7.74
C LYS A 797 68.72 14.79 7.03
N GLY A 798 68.57 14.63 5.73
CA GLY A 798 67.64 15.44 4.95
C GLY A 798 68.04 15.51 3.48
N ILE A 799 67.39 16.43 2.77
CA ILE A 799 67.62 16.66 1.35
C ILE A 799 68.40 17.95 1.18
N PHE A 800 69.54 17.90 0.50
CA PHE A 800 70.46 19.00 0.30
C PHE A 800 70.37 19.55 -1.11
N VAL A 801 70.46 20.87 -1.26
CA VAL A 801 70.45 21.55 -2.55
C VAL A 801 71.29 22.81 -2.50
N VAL A 802 71.95 23.13 -3.62
CA VAL A 802 72.67 24.38 -3.84
C VAL A 802 71.77 25.35 -4.60
N ILE A 803 71.66 26.58 -4.09
CA ILE A 803 70.91 27.68 -4.69
C ILE A 803 71.82 28.89 -4.94
N ASP A 804 71.40 29.76 -5.86
CA ASP A 804 72.02 31.04 -6.24
C ASP A 804 71.00 32.19 -6.16
#